data_AF-A0A2V5LE56-F1
#
_entry.id   AF-A0A2V5LE56-F1
#
_cell.length_a   1.000
_cell.length_b   1.000
_cell.length_c   1.000
_cell.angle_alpha   90.00
_cell.angle_beta   90.00
_cell.angle_gamma   90.00
#
_symmetry.space_group_name_H-M   'P 1'
#
loop_
_entity.id
_entity.type
_entity.pdbx_description
1 polymer ?
#
loop_
_entity_poly.entity_id
_entity_poly.type
_entity_poly.pdbx_seq_one_letter_code
_entity_poly.pdbx_strand_id
1 'polypeptide(L)'
;ITQIVSAGTVSDLDLLESKRANYLGAVHADSGVFGFAYADLSTGEFRITQLQDRQSLLDEIARVSPSELLVSDEQQQQFKEIENALGYDSYAFLPEQAVFTLCEHFKVKSLDGFGCAQMLQAVAAAGAIVHYLKHQLRRKIDHLASLRSDAPADYVLLDAATQSNLELVEPRTARDTTLLAVLDRTGTPMGGRKLRAWILQPLRNLPELQRRHQMIADLLQEPDLLAAIRGELKSIRDIERATGRLSQASGNARDLLGLKTSLQEIPKLKGELQKLIERISFGKTPIIAEEDGGPNASPARTGRALPVELHDNIHEMPELAEKLEKALVDDPPLALKEGGIFGDGYNCDLDELRRASRDGKNWISQLQEREIAATGIKSLKVRYNSVFGYFIEITKSNLANAPAHYERKQTTVGGERFVTPELKKMEATILGADERARQLEYQLFQKLREETLRELGPIQQTAEAIAVLDAICALTETARLFRYCRPALNETLRLVIKDGRHPVLDQTLVEEKFVPNDTSLDGENLRLAIITGPNMAGKSTYIRQVALIVLMAQIGSFVPAESAEIGLVDRIFTRVGANDDLARGQSTFMVEMNETSNIVNNATERSLVILDEIGRGTSTFDGLSIAWSVAEFLHDKIKARTLFATHYHELTKLSEDRPGVCNFNVAVREWNEQIIFLRKILPGGADKSYGIQVARLAGLPKEILDRAKEILAKLEKPDGVIESPLPGKSRRKGKPAASADKPQMDLL
;
A
#
# COMPACT_ATOMS: atom_id res chain seq x y z
N ILE A 1 14.52 31.01 4.25
CA ILE A 1 13.78 29.77 3.94
C ILE A 1 13.25 29.22 5.25
N THR A 2 11.92 29.19 5.45
CA THR A 2 11.27 28.75 6.71
C THR A 2 10.97 27.26 6.74
N GLN A 3 10.77 26.64 5.58
CA GLN A 3 10.56 25.20 5.43
C GLN A 3 10.91 24.79 4.00
N ILE A 4 11.59 23.65 3.84
CA ILE A 4 11.78 22.99 2.55
C ILE A 4 10.83 21.78 2.55
N VAL A 5 10.03 21.68 1.49
CA VAL A 5 9.12 20.55 1.26
C VAL A 5 9.70 19.72 0.13
N SER A 6 9.91 18.44 0.38
CA SER A 6 10.37 17.45 -0.60
C SER A 6 9.36 16.30 -0.66
N ALA A 7 9.39 15.52 -1.75
CA ALA A 7 8.37 14.48 -2.00
C ALA A 7 8.32 13.43 -0.88
N GLY A 8 9.47 13.00 -0.35
CA GLY A 8 9.55 12.03 0.74
C GLY A 8 9.30 12.61 2.14
N THR A 9 9.09 13.93 2.28
CA THR A 9 8.95 14.60 3.59
C THR A 9 7.66 15.39 3.76
N VAL A 10 6.69 15.13 2.88
CA VAL A 10 5.33 15.65 2.99
C VAL A 10 4.66 15.08 4.23
N SER A 11 4.08 15.96 5.05
CA SER A 11 3.30 15.61 6.25
C SER A 11 1.86 16.14 6.20
N ASP A 12 1.50 16.86 5.14
CA ASP A 12 0.16 17.38 4.92
C ASP A 12 -0.80 16.25 4.51
N LEU A 13 -1.95 16.16 5.18
CA LEU A 13 -2.94 15.13 4.92
C LEU A 13 -3.58 15.26 3.53
N ASP A 14 -3.70 16.50 3.01
CA ASP A 14 -4.33 16.73 1.70
C ASP A 14 -3.44 16.25 0.54
N LEU A 15 -2.15 16.06 0.80
CA LEU A 15 -1.16 15.58 -0.17
C LEU A 15 -0.80 14.10 0.01
N LEU A 16 -1.30 13.46 1.07
CA LEU A 16 -0.99 12.07 1.42
C LEU A 16 -2.21 11.18 1.27
N GLU A 17 -2.06 10.09 0.55
CA GLU A 17 -3.04 9.00 0.60
C GLU A 17 -3.08 8.39 2.01
N SER A 18 -4.27 8.19 2.57
CA SER A 18 -4.44 7.77 3.96
C SER A 18 -3.91 6.36 4.24
N LYS A 19 -4.07 5.42 3.30
CA LYS A 19 -3.68 4.00 3.43
C LYS A 19 -2.35 3.65 2.75
N ARG A 20 -1.60 4.64 2.24
CA ARG A 20 -0.28 4.45 1.62
C ARG A 20 0.79 5.14 2.47
N ALA A 21 1.93 4.49 2.67
CA ALA A 21 3.09 5.09 3.30
C ALA A 21 3.78 6.10 2.37
N ASN A 22 4.49 7.07 2.93
CA ASN A 22 5.28 8.04 2.16
C ASN A 22 6.75 7.95 2.58
N TYR A 23 7.52 7.14 1.85
CA TYR A 23 8.89 6.82 2.23
C TYR A 23 9.90 7.79 1.62
N LEU A 24 10.84 8.24 2.45
CA LEU A 24 12.14 8.77 2.06
C LEU A 24 13.15 7.62 2.12
N GLY A 25 13.75 7.26 0.99
CA GLY A 25 14.79 6.25 0.89
C GLY A 25 16.19 6.85 0.81
N ALA A 26 17.21 6.04 1.09
CA ALA A 26 18.60 6.33 0.76
C ALA A 26 19.34 5.04 0.38
N VAL A 27 20.28 5.15 -0.56
CA VAL A 27 21.10 4.03 -1.03
C VAL A 27 22.58 4.40 -0.97
N HIS A 28 23.40 3.45 -0.52
CA HIS A 28 24.85 3.53 -0.61
C HIS A 28 25.41 2.20 -1.11
N ALA A 29 26.50 2.24 -1.86
CA ALA A 29 27.17 1.03 -2.31
C ALA A 29 28.68 1.14 -2.13
N ASP A 30 29.32 0.06 -1.73
CA ASP A 30 30.77 -0.04 -1.71
C ASP A 30 31.18 -1.51 -1.86
N SER A 31 32.24 -1.74 -2.61
CA SER A 31 32.87 -3.07 -2.76
C SER A 31 31.89 -4.20 -3.13
N GLY A 32 30.86 -3.87 -3.92
CA GLY A 32 29.82 -4.82 -4.38
C GLY A 32 28.69 -5.08 -3.36
N VAL A 33 28.74 -4.47 -2.17
CA VAL A 33 27.69 -4.54 -1.15
C VAL A 33 26.82 -3.30 -1.25
N PHE A 34 25.50 -3.48 -1.12
CA PHE A 34 24.51 -2.41 -1.24
C PHE A 34 23.78 -2.23 0.08
N GLY A 35 23.70 -0.99 0.55
CA GLY A 35 22.89 -0.59 1.69
C GLY A 35 21.67 0.16 1.24
N PHE A 36 20.51 -0.19 1.81
CA PHE A 36 19.26 0.54 1.60
C PHE A 36 18.63 0.87 2.94
N ALA A 37 18.22 2.13 3.08
CA ALA A 37 17.50 2.63 4.23
C ALA A 37 16.23 3.34 3.77
N TYR A 38 15.17 3.29 4.56
CA TYR A 38 13.95 4.04 4.28
C TYR A 38 13.24 4.43 5.57
N ALA A 39 12.64 5.61 5.56
CA ALA A 39 11.87 6.14 6.68
C ALA A 39 10.55 6.76 6.20
N ASP A 40 9.47 6.51 6.94
CA ASP A 40 8.22 7.27 6.78
C ASP A 40 8.16 8.33 7.87
N LEU A 41 8.37 9.58 7.46
CA LEU A 41 8.39 10.71 8.36
C LEU A 41 7.01 10.96 8.99
N SER A 42 5.92 10.52 8.36
CA SER A 42 4.56 10.68 8.89
C SER A 42 4.26 9.72 10.03
N THR A 43 4.89 8.54 10.08
CA THR A 43 4.60 7.49 11.08
C THR A 43 5.70 7.31 12.13
N GLY A 44 6.95 7.61 11.76
CA GLY A 44 8.11 7.31 12.61
C GLY A 44 8.79 5.98 12.26
N GLU A 45 8.31 5.27 11.22
CA GLU A 45 8.94 4.04 10.75
C GLU A 45 10.33 4.34 10.18
N PHE A 46 11.34 3.56 10.60
CA PHE A 46 12.70 3.68 10.09
C PHE A 46 13.37 2.30 10.01
N ARG A 47 13.74 1.90 8.79
CA ARG A 47 14.25 0.57 8.49
C ARG A 47 15.49 0.59 7.62
N ILE A 48 16.28 -0.46 7.73
CA ILE A 48 17.51 -0.68 6.96
C ILE A 48 17.68 -2.13 6.56
N THR A 49 18.35 -2.34 5.44
CA THR A 49 18.77 -3.66 4.97
C THR A 49 20.09 -3.59 4.21
N GLN A 50 20.87 -4.67 4.25
CA GLN A 50 22.11 -4.80 3.51
C GLN A 50 22.02 -6.00 2.56
N LEU A 51 22.39 -5.76 1.31
CA LEU A 51 22.17 -6.64 0.17
C LEU A 51 23.51 -6.91 -0.54
N GLN A 52 23.63 -8.10 -1.13
CA GLN A 52 24.89 -8.58 -1.71
C GLN A 52 24.98 -8.37 -3.22
N ASP A 53 23.89 -7.90 -3.85
CA ASP A 53 23.81 -7.71 -5.30
C ASP A 53 22.85 -6.59 -5.68
N ARG A 54 23.01 -6.06 -6.89
CA ARG A 54 22.24 -4.94 -7.43
C ARG A 54 20.77 -5.30 -7.68
N GLN A 55 20.47 -6.55 -8.06
CA GLN A 55 19.10 -6.94 -8.39
C GLN A 55 18.24 -6.97 -7.12
N SER A 56 18.74 -7.57 -6.05
CA SER A 56 18.08 -7.56 -4.74
C SER A 56 17.82 -6.13 -4.25
N LEU A 57 18.74 -5.19 -4.50
CA LEU A 57 18.53 -3.77 -4.19
C LEU A 57 17.37 -3.17 -5.00
N LEU A 58 17.32 -3.42 -6.30
CA LEU A 58 16.25 -2.90 -7.16
C LEU A 58 14.89 -3.47 -6.75
N ASP A 59 14.82 -4.74 -6.37
CA ASP A 59 13.60 -5.38 -5.88
C ASP A 59 13.12 -4.77 -4.56
N GLU A 60 14.04 -4.49 -3.62
CA GLU A 60 13.72 -3.80 -2.36
C GLU A 60 13.26 -2.36 -2.57
N ILE A 61 13.89 -1.62 -3.49
CA ILE A 61 13.47 -0.26 -3.84
C ILE A 61 12.09 -0.28 -4.51
N ALA A 62 11.83 -1.22 -5.42
CA ALA A 62 10.51 -1.36 -6.05
C ALA A 62 9.42 -1.69 -5.04
N ARG A 63 9.72 -2.58 -4.07
CA ARG A 63 8.83 -2.94 -2.96
C ARG A 63 8.50 -1.74 -2.07
N VAL A 64 9.51 -0.97 -1.66
CA VAL A 64 9.31 0.21 -0.81
C VAL A 64 8.67 1.36 -1.58
N SER A 65 9.01 1.51 -2.86
CA SER A 65 8.56 2.59 -3.74
C SER A 65 8.71 3.96 -3.09
N PRO A 66 9.96 4.39 -2.75
CA PRO A 66 10.18 5.65 -2.08
C PRO A 66 9.80 6.83 -3.00
N SER A 67 9.09 7.80 -2.43
CA SER A 67 8.71 9.05 -3.13
C SER A 67 9.93 9.94 -3.39
N GLU A 68 11.01 9.72 -2.65
CA GLU A 68 12.29 10.41 -2.79
C GLU A 68 13.41 9.45 -2.36
N LEU A 69 14.47 9.34 -3.16
CA LEU A 69 15.58 8.42 -2.91
C LEU A 69 16.92 9.18 -2.90
N LEU A 70 17.57 9.27 -1.74
CA LEU A 70 18.88 9.91 -1.61
C LEU A 70 19.98 8.99 -2.11
N VAL A 71 20.89 9.52 -2.92
CA VAL A 71 22.10 8.85 -3.37
C VAL A 71 23.30 9.77 -3.16
N SER A 72 24.46 9.23 -2.83
CA SER A 72 25.70 10.01 -2.75
C SER A 72 25.98 10.69 -4.08
N ASP A 73 26.42 11.97 -4.07
CA ASP A 73 26.79 12.72 -5.27
C ASP A 73 27.86 11.98 -6.10
N GLU A 74 28.79 11.28 -5.45
CA GLU A 74 29.80 10.45 -6.11
C GLU A 74 29.20 9.22 -6.83
N GLN A 75 28.04 8.75 -6.38
CA GLN A 75 27.38 7.55 -6.89
C GLN A 75 26.14 7.85 -7.73
N GLN A 76 25.85 9.11 -8.00
CA GLN A 76 24.64 9.53 -8.69
C GLN A 76 24.52 8.87 -10.08
N GLN A 77 25.64 8.70 -10.80
CA GLN A 77 25.64 8.02 -12.10
C GLN A 77 25.27 6.53 -11.99
N GLN A 78 25.69 5.86 -10.92
CA GLN A 78 25.45 4.43 -10.69
C GLN A 78 23.95 4.13 -10.50
N PHE A 79 23.20 5.09 -9.95
CA PHE A 79 21.79 4.96 -9.59
C PHE A 79 20.86 5.85 -10.42
N LYS A 80 21.36 6.47 -11.48
CA LYS A 80 20.61 7.42 -12.34
C LYS A 80 19.34 6.82 -12.98
N GLU A 81 19.32 5.52 -13.18
CA GLU A 81 18.19 4.78 -13.77
C GLU A 81 17.03 4.57 -12.80
N ILE A 82 17.24 4.82 -11.50
CA ILE A 82 16.22 4.65 -10.47
C ILE A 82 15.38 5.93 -10.41
N GLU A 83 14.06 5.76 -10.44
CA GLU A 83 13.12 6.87 -10.30
C GLU A 83 13.29 7.57 -8.95
N ASN A 84 13.06 8.89 -8.93
CA ASN A 84 13.15 9.73 -7.74
C ASN A 84 14.54 9.80 -7.07
N ALA A 85 15.61 9.34 -7.73
CA ALA A 85 16.98 9.44 -7.24
C ALA A 85 17.48 10.91 -7.21
N LEU A 86 17.91 11.37 -6.05
CA LEU A 86 18.41 12.71 -5.78
C LEU A 86 19.83 12.65 -5.18
N GLY A 87 20.77 13.33 -5.82
CA GLY A 87 22.14 13.49 -5.31
C GLY A 87 22.16 14.26 -3.99
N TYR A 88 22.89 13.73 -3.01
CA TYR A 88 23.12 14.37 -1.72
C TYR A 88 24.57 14.21 -1.28
N ASP A 89 25.01 15.11 -0.41
CA ASP A 89 26.40 15.26 0.04
C ASP A 89 27.01 13.91 0.47
N SER A 90 28.05 13.48 -0.25
CA SER A 90 28.79 12.23 -0.02
C SER A 90 29.28 12.10 1.43
N TYR A 91 29.57 13.22 2.11
CA TYR A 91 29.98 13.23 3.51
C TYR A 91 28.96 12.53 4.43
N ALA A 92 27.67 12.68 4.13
CA ALA A 92 26.59 12.10 4.93
C ALA A 92 26.51 10.56 4.82
N PHE A 93 27.10 10.00 3.77
CA PHE A 93 27.14 8.56 3.51
C PHE A 93 28.42 7.89 4.05
N LEU A 94 29.39 8.65 4.59
CA LEU A 94 30.59 8.05 5.18
C LEU A 94 30.21 7.21 6.42
N PRO A 95 30.64 5.93 6.51
CA PRO A 95 30.21 5.04 7.60
C PRO A 95 30.45 5.61 9.00
N GLU A 96 31.62 6.22 9.26
CA GLU A 96 31.94 6.82 10.56
C GLU A 96 30.99 7.98 10.90
N GLN A 97 30.70 8.83 9.93
CA GLN A 97 29.79 9.96 10.09
C GLN A 97 28.35 9.51 10.28
N ALA A 98 27.93 8.48 9.53
CA ALA A 98 26.61 7.89 9.64
C ALA A 98 26.39 7.24 11.02
N VAL A 99 27.36 6.46 11.51
CA VAL A 99 27.32 5.88 12.87
C VAL A 99 27.22 6.98 13.92
N PHE A 100 28.05 8.03 13.83
CA PHE A 100 27.99 9.15 14.76
C PHE A 100 26.59 9.81 14.75
N THR A 101 26.07 10.12 13.56
CA THR A 101 24.77 10.77 13.37
C THR A 101 23.61 9.94 13.95
N LEU A 102 23.64 8.62 13.74
CA LEU A 102 22.62 7.70 14.25
C LEU A 102 22.74 7.51 15.78
N CYS A 103 23.95 7.31 16.31
CA CYS A 103 24.19 7.19 17.75
C CYS A 103 23.77 8.47 18.50
N GLU A 104 24.07 9.64 17.95
CA GLU A 104 23.62 10.92 18.49
C GLU A 104 22.08 11.03 18.48
N HIS A 105 21.45 10.67 17.37
CA HIS A 105 19.99 10.74 17.22
C HIS A 105 19.25 9.81 18.20
N PHE A 106 19.62 8.53 18.25
CA PHE A 106 19.01 7.53 19.13
C PHE A 106 19.51 7.59 20.57
N LYS A 107 20.50 8.44 20.87
CA LYS A 107 21.11 8.61 22.19
C LYS A 107 21.70 7.30 22.73
N VAL A 108 22.34 6.53 21.85
CA VAL A 108 22.99 5.25 22.16
C VAL A 108 24.50 5.33 21.96
N LYS A 109 25.24 4.41 22.58
CA LYS A 109 26.71 4.33 22.41
C LYS A 109 27.13 3.53 21.17
N SER A 110 26.32 2.56 20.76
CA SER A 110 26.57 1.73 19.58
C SER A 110 25.24 1.27 18.96
N LEU A 111 25.32 0.78 17.72
CA LEU A 111 24.18 0.27 16.97
C LEU A 111 23.96 -1.25 17.16
N ASP A 112 24.69 -1.89 18.07
CA ASP A 112 24.59 -3.34 18.33
C ASP A 112 23.19 -3.73 18.80
N GLY A 113 22.57 -2.88 19.63
CA GLY A 113 21.20 -3.10 20.13
C GLY A 113 20.11 -3.05 19.05
N PHE A 114 20.40 -2.45 17.88
CA PHE A 114 19.52 -2.46 16.71
C PHE A 114 19.83 -3.60 15.75
N GLY A 115 20.86 -4.41 16.03
CA GLY A 115 21.25 -5.55 15.18
C GLY A 115 21.83 -5.16 13.83
N CYS A 116 22.37 -3.94 13.70
CA CYS A 116 22.86 -3.41 12.42
C CYS A 116 24.28 -2.87 12.43
N ALA A 117 25.01 -2.99 13.56
CA ALA A 117 26.37 -2.47 13.69
C ALA A 117 27.34 -2.98 12.61
N GLN A 118 27.13 -4.19 12.09
CA GLN A 118 27.95 -4.80 11.03
C GLN A 118 27.46 -4.48 9.60
N MET A 119 26.31 -3.81 9.46
CA MET A 119 25.69 -3.48 8.18
C MET A 119 26.15 -2.09 7.69
N LEU A 120 27.46 -1.93 7.49
CA LEU A 120 28.09 -0.63 7.24
C LEU A 120 27.42 0.18 6.11
N GLN A 121 27.06 -0.47 5.00
CA GLN A 121 26.44 0.22 3.86
C GLN A 121 25.01 0.66 4.15
N ALA A 122 24.26 -0.17 4.89
CA ALA A 122 22.89 0.17 5.29
C ALA A 122 22.87 1.27 6.35
N VAL A 123 23.84 1.25 7.27
CA VAL A 123 24.08 2.29 8.26
C VAL A 123 24.45 3.61 7.58
N ALA A 124 25.32 3.59 6.56
CA ALA A 124 25.63 4.76 5.73
C ALA A 124 24.38 5.40 5.12
N ALA A 125 23.53 4.58 4.48
CA ALA A 125 22.26 5.06 3.92
C ALA A 125 21.33 5.65 5.00
N ALA A 126 21.19 5.01 6.16
CA ALA A 126 20.37 5.56 7.25
C ALA A 126 20.93 6.86 7.84
N GLY A 127 22.25 6.95 7.98
CA GLY A 127 22.93 8.17 8.40
C GLY A 127 22.64 9.33 7.45
N ALA A 128 22.65 9.08 6.14
CA ALA A 128 22.32 10.08 5.13
C ALA A 128 20.87 10.58 5.26
N ILE A 129 19.89 9.70 5.53
CA ILE A 129 18.49 10.11 5.80
C ILE A 129 18.43 11.05 7.00
N VAL A 130 19.01 10.67 8.13
CA VAL A 130 18.98 11.49 9.36
C VAL A 130 19.70 12.83 9.14
N HIS A 131 20.84 12.80 8.47
CA HIS A 131 21.62 13.99 8.15
C HIS A 131 20.83 14.94 7.23
N TYR A 132 20.20 14.42 6.18
CA TYR A 132 19.33 15.18 5.28
C TYR A 132 18.17 15.83 6.02
N LEU A 133 17.46 15.06 6.85
CA LEU A 133 16.32 15.56 7.62
C LEU A 133 16.73 16.66 8.62
N LYS A 134 17.84 16.47 9.36
CA LYS A 134 18.30 17.42 10.39
C LYS A 134 19.00 18.66 9.80
N HIS A 135 19.90 18.50 8.84
CA HIS A 135 20.78 19.58 8.39
C HIS A 135 20.23 20.31 7.16
N GLN A 136 19.76 19.55 6.15
CA GLN A 136 19.24 20.14 4.91
C GLN A 136 17.81 20.67 5.13
N LEU A 137 16.92 19.81 5.61
CA LEU A 137 15.50 20.15 5.78
C LEU A 137 15.17 20.79 7.13
N ARG A 138 16.10 20.76 8.09
CA ARG A 138 15.97 21.37 9.44
C ARG A 138 14.70 20.91 10.18
N ARG A 139 14.38 19.61 10.06
CA ARG A 139 13.22 19.00 10.70
C ARG A 139 13.55 18.48 12.09
N LYS A 140 12.59 18.58 13.00
CA LYS A 140 12.57 17.77 14.22
C LYS A 140 12.07 16.38 13.86
N ILE A 141 12.81 15.36 14.30
CA ILE A 141 12.57 13.96 13.94
C ILE A 141 12.57 13.06 15.18
N ASP A 142 12.22 13.61 16.34
CA ASP A 142 12.26 12.90 17.62
C ASP A 142 11.34 11.67 17.67
N HIS A 143 10.37 11.59 16.74
CA HIS A 143 9.47 10.43 16.57
C HIS A 143 10.09 9.27 15.77
N LEU A 144 11.23 9.45 15.11
CA LEU A 144 12.04 8.34 14.60
C LEU A 144 12.78 7.71 15.79
N ALA A 145 12.04 7.01 16.65
CA ALA A 145 12.52 6.58 17.96
C ALA A 145 13.34 5.27 17.92
N SER A 146 13.26 4.51 16.82
CA SER A 146 13.89 3.20 16.70
C SER A 146 14.31 2.93 15.26
N LEU A 147 15.40 2.18 15.11
CA LEU A 147 15.89 1.66 13.84
C LEU A 147 15.73 0.14 13.82
N ARG A 148 15.14 -0.41 12.76
CA ARG A 148 14.99 -1.86 12.59
C ARG A 148 15.78 -2.35 11.38
N SER A 149 16.53 -3.45 11.57
CA SER A 149 17.13 -4.17 10.46
C SER A 149 16.15 -5.20 9.92
N ASP A 150 15.84 -5.10 8.63
CA ASP A 150 15.12 -6.13 7.90
C ASP A 150 16.15 -7.16 7.41
N ALA A 151 16.00 -8.43 7.81
CA ALA A 151 16.78 -9.51 7.22
C ALA A 151 16.03 -10.06 6.00
N PRO A 152 16.63 -10.08 4.79
CA PRO A 152 15.99 -10.63 3.60
C PRO A 152 15.54 -12.10 3.76
N ALA A 153 16.15 -12.83 4.70
CA ALA A 153 15.80 -14.22 5.00
C ALA A 153 14.45 -14.38 5.73
N ASP A 154 13.92 -13.33 6.36
CA ASP A 154 12.69 -13.39 7.16
C ASP A 154 11.42 -13.29 6.30
N TYR A 155 11.56 -12.82 5.06
CA TYR A 155 10.45 -12.53 4.16
C TYR A 155 10.57 -13.30 2.85
N VAL A 156 9.43 -13.51 2.19
CA VAL A 156 9.35 -14.00 0.82
C VAL A 156 9.81 -12.89 -0.11
N LEU A 157 10.81 -13.16 -0.94
CA LEU A 157 11.27 -12.18 -1.93
C LEU A 157 10.29 -12.16 -3.11
N LEU A 158 9.82 -10.95 -3.42
CA LEU A 158 8.91 -10.65 -4.52
C LEU A 158 9.58 -9.63 -5.43
N ASP A 159 10.03 -10.05 -6.61
CA ASP A 159 10.61 -9.13 -7.59
C ASP A 159 9.56 -8.13 -8.11
N ALA A 160 10.02 -7.02 -8.68
CA ALA A 160 9.14 -5.96 -9.18
C ALA A 160 8.13 -6.49 -10.23
N ALA A 161 8.59 -7.39 -11.09
CA ALA A 161 7.75 -8.05 -12.09
C ALA A 161 6.63 -8.86 -11.42
N THR A 162 6.91 -9.57 -10.33
CA THR A 162 5.93 -10.36 -9.59
C THR A 162 4.88 -9.52 -8.88
N GLN A 163 5.29 -8.41 -8.28
CA GLN A 163 4.34 -7.49 -7.66
C GLN A 163 3.32 -6.95 -8.69
N SER A 164 3.80 -6.60 -9.89
CA SER A 164 2.97 -6.11 -11.00
C SER A 164 2.12 -7.22 -11.64
N ASN A 165 2.70 -8.38 -11.93
CA ASN A 165 2.04 -9.50 -12.61
C ASN A 165 0.90 -10.11 -11.77
N LEU A 166 1.05 -10.10 -10.45
CA LEU A 166 0.02 -10.56 -9.51
C LEU A 166 -0.94 -9.44 -9.08
N GLU A 167 -0.74 -8.20 -9.53
CA GLU A 167 -1.56 -7.02 -9.18
C GLU A 167 -1.78 -6.92 -7.66
N LEU A 168 -0.68 -7.00 -6.90
CA LEU A 168 -0.78 -7.14 -5.44
C LEU A 168 -1.41 -5.91 -4.79
N VAL A 169 -0.96 -4.73 -5.18
CA VAL A 169 -1.26 -3.45 -4.51
C VAL A 169 -1.51 -2.30 -5.48
N GLU A 170 -1.02 -2.40 -6.72
CA GLU A 170 -1.26 -1.45 -7.79
C GLU A 170 -1.91 -2.19 -8.96
N PRO A 171 -3.02 -1.66 -9.53
CA PRO A 171 -3.70 -2.32 -10.63
C PRO A 171 -2.97 -2.04 -11.95
N ARG A 172 -3.04 -2.99 -12.90
CA ARG A 172 -2.54 -2.75 -14.26
C ARG A 172 -3.51 -1.97 -15.14
N THR A 173 -4.76 -1.84 -14.71
CA THR A 173 -5.83 -1.12 -15.43
C THR A 173 -6.56 -0.17 -14.49
N ALA A 174 -7.39 0.73 -15.02
CA ALA A 174 -8.11 1.73 -14.21
C ALA A 174 -9.17 1.14 -13.24
N ARG A 175 -9.40 -0.18 -13.26
CA ARG A 175 -10.33 -0.85 -12.33
C ARG A 175 -9.54 -1.37 -11.12
N ASP A 176 -10.13 -1.22 -9.94
CA ASP A 176 -9.52 -1.64 -8.67
C ASP A 176 -9.62 -3.17 -8.50
N THR A 177 -8.75 -3.89 -9.20
CA THR A 177 -8.71 -5.36 -9.27
C THR A 177 -7.50 -5.95 -8.53
N THR A 178 -6.99 -5.24 -7.51
CA THR A 178 -5.79 -5.68 -6.78
C THR A 178 -6.10 -6.68 -5.67
N LEU A 179 -5.09 -7.43 -5.23
CA LEU A 179 -5.21 -8.26 -4.02
C LEU A 179 -5.51 -7.39 -2.78
N LEU A 180 -4.86 -6.24 -2.65
CA LEU A 180 -5.11 -5.30 -1.55
C LEU A 180 -6.58 -4.87 -1.52
N ALA A 181 -7.16 -4.47 -2.65
CA ALA A 181 -8.55 -3.99 -2.71
C ALA A 181 -9.56 -5.02 -2.20
N VAL A 182 -9.32 -6.32 -2.44
CA VAL A 182 -10.25 -7.38 -2.02
C VAL A 182 -10.02 -7.89 -0.59
N LEU A 183 -8.85 -7.62 -0.01
CA LEU A 183 -8.52 -7.96 1.38
C LEU A 183 -8.72 -6.79 2.35
N ASP A 184 -8.60 -5.55 1.86
CA ASP A 184 -8.67 -4.35 2.68
C ASP A 184 -10.10 -4.05 3.13
N ARG A 185 -10.40 -4.51 4.34
CA ARG A 185 -11.61 -4.20 5.10
C ARG A 185 -11.28 -3.52 6.42
N THR A 186 -10.16 -2.81 6.49
CA THR A 186 -9.66 -2.18 7.72
C THR A 186 -10.51 -0.99 8.12
N GLY A 187 -10.68 -0.79 9.43
CA GLY A 187 -11.41 0.35 10.01
C GLY A 187 -10.56 1.61 10.13
N THR A 188 -9.24 1.47 10.14
CA THR A 188 -8.27 2.55 10.38
C THR A 188 -7.29 2.73 9.21
N PRO A 189 -6.76 3.95 9.00
CA PRO A 189 -5.71 4.18 8.02
C PRO A 189 -4.41 3.42 8.32
N MET A 190 -3.99 3.36 9.59
CA MET A 190 -2.78 2.61 9.98
C MET A 190 -2.94 1.10 9.75
N GLY A 191 -4.13 0.53 9.99
CA GLY A 191 -4.43 -0.86 9.63
C GLY A 191 -4.33 -1.11 8.13
N GLY A 192 -4.81 -0.18 7.31
CA GLY A 192 -4.69 -0.27 5.84
C GLY A 192 -3.24 -0.26 5.37
N ARG A 193 -2.42 0.65 5.92
CA ARG A 193 -0.96 0.67 5.68
C ARG A 193 -0.30 -0.64 6.11
N LYS A 194 -0.69 -1.19 7.25
CA LYS A 194 -0.15 -2.45 7.78
C LYS A 194 -0.47 -3.65 6.90
N LEU A 195 -1.71 -3.76 6.45
CA LEU A 195 -2.13 -4.82 5.53
C LEU A 195 -1.39 -4.73 4.20
N ARG A 196 -1.26 -3.52 3.65
CA ARG A 196 -0.47 -3.25 2.44
C ARG A 196 0.98 -3.71 2.62
N ALA A 197 1.59 -3.40 3.77
CA ALA A 197 2.96 -3.83 4.09
C ALA A 197 3.07 -5.37 4.16
N TRP A 198 2.10 -6.05 4.79
CA TRP A 198 2.10 -7.52 4.86
C TRP A 198 2.00 -8.19 3.48
N ILE A 199 1.19 -7.65 2.57
CA ILE A 199 1.09 -8.15 1.19
C ILE A 199 2.43 -8.05 0.45
N LEU A 200 3.17 -6.97 0.66
CA LEU A 200 4.47 -6.74 0.04
C LEU A 200 5.65 -7.44 0.74
N GLN A 201 5.47 -7.84 2.01
CA GLN A 201 6.47 -8.56 2.80
C GLN A 201 5.85 -9.80 3.47
N PRO A 202 5.50 -10.85 2.69
CA PRO A 202 5.03 -12.10 3.28
C PRO A 202 6.13 -12.72 4.14
N LEU A 203 5.75 -13.31 5.28
CA LEU A 203 6.67 -13.88 6.25
C LEU A 203 7.13 -15.29 5.85
N ARG A 204 8.33 -15.63 6.30
CA ARG A 204 8.86 -17.02 6.34
C ARG A 204 8.91 -17.59 7.75
N ASN A 205 8.60 -16.78 8.76
CA ASN A 205 8.55 -17.19 10.16
C ASN A 205 7.26 -18.00 10.44
N LEU A 206 7.38 -19.33 10.45
CA LEU A 206 6.25 -20.24 10.68
C LEU A 206 5.55 -20.00 12.03
N PRO A 207 6.24 -19.85 13.18
CA PRO A 207 5.59 -19.53 14.44
C PRO A 207 4.73 -18.27 14.39
N GLU A 208 5.22 -17.18 13.79
CA GLU A 208 4.47 -15.93 13.69
C GLU A 208 3.23 -16.06 12.78
N LEU A 209 3.36 -16.79 11.66
CA LEU A 209 2.21 -17.11 10.80
C LEU A 209 1.13 -17.91 11.54
N GLN A 210 1.55 -18.90 12.34
CA GLN A 210 0.64 -19.70 13.15
C GLN A 210 -0.06 -18.86 14.22
N ARG A 211 0.63 -17.87 14.82
CA ARG A 211 0.02 -16.92 15.77
C ARG A 211 -1.08 -16.08 15.11
N ARG A 212 -0.84 -15.57 13.89
CA ARG A 212 -1.85 -14.84 13.11
C ARG A 212 -3.04 -15.74 12.76
N HIS A 213 -2.78 -16.95 12.25
CA HIS A 213 -3.83 -17.92 11.92
C HIS A 213 -4.66 -18.31 13.15
N GLN A 214 -4.02 -18.45 14.31
CA GLN A 214 -4.73 -18.78 15.54
C GLN A 214 -5.67 -17.64 15.96
N MET A 215 -5.20 -16.39 15.94
CA MET A 215 -6.04 -15.24 16.26
C MET A 215 -7.22 -15.08 15.29
N ILE A 216 -7.02 -15.31 13.99
CA ILE A 216 -8.10 -15.34 13.01
C ILE A 216 -9.12 -16.44 13.35
N ALA A 217 -8.64 -17.65 13.69
CA ALA A 217 -9.51 -18.76 14.07
C ALA A 217 -10.34 -18.44 15.32
N ASP A 218 -9.73 -17.82 16.32
CA ASP A 218 -10.38 -17.44 17.57
C ASP A 218 -11.48 -16.37 17.30
N LEU A 219 -11.17 -15.35 16.49
CA LEU A 219 -12.15 -14.32 16.11
C LEU A 219 -13.31 -14.86 15.25
N LEU A 220 -13.06 -15.85 14.39
CA LEU A 220 -14.11 -16.49 13.58
C LEU A 220 -15.12 -17.26 14.44
N GLN A 221 -14.72 -17.76 15.60
CA GLN A 221 -15.61 -18.43 16.56
C GLN A 221 -16.48 -17.44 17.33
N GLU A 222 -16.08 -16.17 17.40
CA GLU A 222 -16.74 -15.11 18.17
C GLU A 222 -17.15 -13.94 17.25
N PRO A 223 -18.11 -14.13 16.33
CA PRO A 223 -18.48 -13.12 15.33
C PRO A 223 -19.01 -11.82 15.94
N ASP A 224 -19.67 -11.90 17.12
CA ASP A 224 -20.16 -10.73 17.84
C ASP A 224 -19.00 -9.89 18.40
N LEU A 225 -17.97 -10.54 18.95
CA LEU A 225 -16.75 -9.84 19.40
C LEU A 225 -15.97 -9.24 18.22
N LEU A 226 -15.87 -9.96 17.10
CA LEU A 226 -15.28 -9.41 15.88
C LEU A 226 -16.01 -8.13 15.44
N ALA A 227 -17.34 -8.14 15.45
CA ALA A 227 -18.14 -6.97 15.10
C ALA A 227 -17.94 -5.81 16.09
N ALA A 228 -17.89 -6.11 17.40
CA ALA A 228 -17.64 -5.12 18.45
C ALA A 228 -16.24 -4.47 18.30
N ILE A 229 -15.18 -5.28 18.22
CA ILE A 229 -13.80 -4.80 18.02
C ILE A 229 -13.70 -3.92 16.77
N ARG A 230 -14.27 -4.36 15.65
CA ARG A 230 -14.30 -3.57 14.41
C ARG A 230 -15.12 -2.29 14.53
N GLY A 231 -16.16 -2.29 15.36
CA GLY A 231 -16.94 -1.10 15.68
C GLY A 231 -16.09 -0.05 16.40
N GLU A 232 -15.38 -0.45 17.45
CA GLU A 232 -14.48 0.42 18.21
C GLU A 232 -13.31 0.94 17.35
N LEU A 233 -12.72 0.08 16.51
CA LEU A 233 -11.63 0.47 15.60
C LEU A 233 -12.03 1.61 14.64
N LYS A 234 -13.28 1.67 14.18
CA LYS A 234 -13.76 2.75 13.28
C LYS A 234 -13.81 4.12 13.96
N SER A 235 -13.93 4.15 15.29
CA SER A 235 -13.97 5.38 16.07
C SER A 235 -12.57 5.96 16.30
N ILE A 236 -11.53 5.16 16.12
CA ILE A 236 -10.13 5.54 16.31
C ILE A 236 -9.62 6.23 15.05
N ARG A 237 -9.08 7.44 15.21
CA ARG A 237 -8.47 8.22 14.11
C ARG A 237 -7.03 7.78 13.88
N ASP A 238 -6.39 8.36 12.86
CA ASP A 238 -4.99 8.10 12.52
C ASP A 238 -4.02 8.73 13.55
N ILE A 239 -3.94 8.11 14.74
CA ILE A 239 -3.08 8.54 15.84
C ILE A 239 -1.59 8.45 15.49
N GLU A 240 -1.23 7.56 14.56
CA GLU A 240 0.14 7.40 14.08
C GLU A 240 0.60 8.68 13.37
N ARG A 241 -0.14 9.13 12.35
CA ARG A 241 0.19 10.36 11.62
C ARG A 241 -0.02 11.64 12.42
N ALA A 242 -1.03 11.68 13.28
CA ALA A 242 -1.25 12.82 14.17
C ALA A 242 -0.03 13.04 15.07
N THR A 243 0.49 11.97 15.67
CA THR A 243 1.69 12.00 16.51
C THR A 243 2.93 12.40 15.73
N GLY A 244 3.12 11.87 14.52
CA GLY A 244 4.21 12.25 13.62
C GLY A 244 4.22 13.74 13.29
N ARG A 245 3.06 14.34 12.98
CA ARG A 245 2.93 15.79 12.75
C ARG A 245 3.21 16.62 13.99
N LEU A 246 2.71 16.21 15.15
CA LEU A 246 2.95 16.90 16.42
C LEU A 246 4.44 16.94 16.74
N SER A 247 5.15 15.82 16.55
CA SER A 247 6.60 15.73 16.77
C SER A 247 7.41 16.65 15.83
N GLN A 248 6.99 16.72 14.56
CA GLN A 248 7.63 17.58 13.55
C GLN A 248 7.32 19.07 13.71
N ALA A 249 6.52 19.46 14.71
CA ALA A 249 6.01 20.82 14.89
C ALA A 249 5.18 21.35 13.70
N SER A 250 4.66 20.46 12.83
CA SER A 250 3.71 20.79 11.76
C SER A 250 2.26 20.53 12.14
N GLY A 251 2.02 19.79 13.23
CA GLY A 251 0.68 19.47 13.72
C GLY A 251 -0.08 20.65 14.33
N ASN A 252 -1.41 20.58 14.28
CA ASN A 252 -2.33 21.61 14.75
C ASN A 252 -3.22 21.13 15.91
N ALA A 253 -4.16 21.98 16.35
CA ALA A 253 -5.07 21.65 17.45
C ALA A 253 -6.04 20.49 17.12
N ARG A 254 -6.38 20.27 15.84
CA ARG A 254 -7.21 19.14 15.42
C ARG A 254 -6.49 17.80 15.50
N ASP A 255 -5.15 17.80 15.40
CA ASP A 255 -4.34 16.61 15.64
C ASP A 255 -4.41 16.18 17.11
N LEU A 256 -4.28 17.14 18.05
CA LEU A 256 -4.46 16.88 19.48
C LEU A 256 -5.89 16.45 19.80
N LEU A 257 -6.90 17.05 19.17
CA LEU A 257 -8.29 16.62 19.32
C LEU A 257 -8.50 15.20 18.79
N GLY A 258 -7.92 14.86 17.63
CA GLY A 258 -8.02 13.52 17.07
C GLY A 258 -7.33 12.47 17.95
N LEU A 259 -6.21 12.83 18.58
CA LEU A 259 -5.55 12.01 19.58
C LEU A 259 -6.44 11.85 20.83
N LYS A 260 -7.02 12.94 21.38
CA LYS A 260 -7.97 12.90 22.50
C LYS A 260 -9.11 11.91 22.22
N THR A 261 -9.83 12.08 21.13
CA THR A 261 -10.97 11.22 20.78
C THR A 261 -10.54 9.76 20.69
N SER A 262 -9.39 9.49 20.07
CA SER A 262 -8.89 8.12 19.94
C SER A 262 -8.47 7.50 21.28
N LEU A 263 -7.81 8.27 22.15
CA LEU A 263 -7.41 7.83 23.49
C LEU A 263 -8.63 7.51 24.38
N GLN A 264 -9.74 8.24 24.23
CA GLN A 264 -10.98 7.96 24.96
C GLN A 264 -11.66 6.64 24.54
N GLU A 265 -11.42 6.18 23.31
CA GLU A 265 -12.00 4.93 22.78
C GLU A 265 -11.10 3.70 23.04
N ILE A 266 -9.79 3.90 23.26
CA ILE A 266 -8.83 2.81 23.52
C ILE A 266 -9.24 1.89 24.69
N PRO A 267 -9.73 2.39 25.85
CA PRO A 267 -10.18 1.52 26.94
C PRO A 267 -11.32 0.56 26.52
N LYS A 268 -12.25 1.01 25.66
CA LYS A 268 -13.33 0.15 25.15
C LYS A 268 -12.77 -0.94 24.26
N LEU A 269 -11.91 -0.57 23.30
CA LEU A 269 -11.23 -1.53 22.42
C LEU A 269 -10.45 -2.57 23.23
N LYS A 270 -9.70 -2.12 24.24
CA LYS A 270 -8.92 -2.98 25.11
C LYS A 270 -9.82 -3.92 25.92
N GLY A 271 -10.96 -3.44 26.39
CA GLY A 271 -12.00 -4.24 27.04
C GLY A 271 -12.58 -5.33 26.14
N GLU A 272 -12.89 -5.03 24.88
CA GLU A 272 -13.36 -6.05 23.92
C GLU A 272 -12.28 -7.09 23.60
N LEU A 273 -11.02 -6.67 23.49
CA LEU A 273 -9.88 -7.58 23.31
C LEU A 273 -9.64 -8.46 24.54
N GLN A 274 -9.83 -7.91 25.74
CA GLN A 274 -9.74 -8.65 27.00
C GLN A 274 -10.82 -9.76 27.08
N LYS A 275 -12.06 -9.47 26.67
CA LYS A 275 -13.12 -10.50 26.58
C LYS A 275 -12.72 -11.64 25.64
N LEU A 276 -12.10 -11.34 24.50
CA LEU A 276 -11.57 -12.36 23.60
C LEU A 276 -10.50 -13.23 24.29
N ILE A 277 -9.56 -12.62 25.00
CA ILE A 277 -8.52 -13.35 25.76
C ILE A 277 -9.14 -14.29 26.80
N GLU A 278 -10.14 -13.80 27.54
CA GLU A 278 -10.86 -14.58 28.55
C GLU A 278 -11.60 -15.78 27.93
N ARG A 279 -12.27 -15.57 26.80
CA ARG A 279 -12.97 -16.64 26.04
C ARG A 279 -11.99 -17.70 25.54
N ILE A 280 -10.85 -17.31 24.98
CA ILE A 280 -9.81 -18.23 24.50
C ILE A 280 -9.18 -19.04 25.64
N SER A 281 -9.11 -18.44 26.83
CA SER A 281 -8.55 -19.06 28.03
C SER A 281 -9.55 -19.96 28.75
N PHE A 282 -10.86 -19.71 28.57
CA PHE A 282 -11.92 -20.51 29.18
C PHE A 282 -11.92 -21.94 28.64
N GLY A 283 -11.63 -22.92 29.51
CA GLY A 283 -11.54 -24.34 29.17
C GLY A 283 -10.11 -24.84 28.88
N LYS A 284 -9.10 -23.95 28.84
CA LYS A 284 -7.70 -24.34 28.95
C LYS A 284 -7.34 -24.33 30.44
N THR A 285 -7.22 -25.50 31.06
CA THR A 285 -6.62 -25.61 32.39
C THR A 285 -5.28 -24.86 32.36
N PRO A 286 -4.98 -23.97 33.31
CA PRO A 286 -3.65 -23.40 33.38
C PRO A 286 -2.72 -24.58 33.61
N ILE A 287 -1.96 -24.96 32.58
CA ILE A 287 -0.73 -25.69 32.80
C ILE A 287 0.13 -24.65 33.52
N ILE A 288 0.03 -24.65 34.85
CA ILE A 288 1.13 -24.20 35.69
C ILE A 288 2.30 -24.99 35.11
N ALA A 289 3.22 -24.28 34.47
CA ALA A 289 4.52 -24.83 34.15
C ALA A 289 5.14 -25.18 35.51
N GLU A 290 4.89 -26.40 35.98
CA GLU A 290 5.78 -27.04 36.92
C GLU A 290 7.12 -27.07 36.20
N GLU A 291 8.08 -26.35 36.79
CA GLU A 291 9.50 -26.41 36.49
C GLU A 291 9.99 -27.83 36.79
N ASP A 292 9.58 -28.82 35.99
CA ASP A 292 10.20 -30.13 36.00
C ASP A 292 11.52 -30.03 35.24
N GLY A 293 12.57 -29.75 36.00
CA GLY A 293 13.95 -29.73 35.58
C GLY A 293 14.40 -31.09 35.04
N GLY A 294 14.38 -31.23 33.72
CA GLY A 294 15.17 -32.20 32.97
C GLY A 294 16.33 -31.49 32.25
N PRO A 295 17.60 -31.86 32.48
CA PRO A 295 18.74 -31.04 32.05
C PRO A 295 19.08 -31.09 30.54
N ASN A 296 18.20 -31.60 29.66
CA ASN A 296 18.54 -31.77 28.24
C ASN A 296 17.38 -31.61 27.24
N ALA A 297 16.30 -30.93 27.60
CA ALA A 297 15.31 -30.45 26.62
C ALA A 297 15.48 -28.94 26.43
N SER A 298 16.03 -28.52 25.29
CA SER A 298 16.02 -27.11 24.90
C SER A 298 14.58 -26.60 24.91
N PRO A 299 14.25 -25.53 25.66
CA PRO A 299 12.90 -25.02 25.69
C PRO A 299 12.60 -24.43 24.31
N ALA A 300 11.79 -25.14 23.52
CA ALA A 300 11.14 -24.55 22.36
C ALA A 300 10.32 -23.36 22.89
N ARG A 301 10.76 -22.14 22.58
CA ARG A 301 10.12 -20.88 22.97
C ARG A 301 8.70 -20.85 22.39
N THR A 302 7.72 -21.37 23.12
CA THR A 302 6.30 -21.16 22.81
C THR A 302 6.01 -19.68 23.00
N GLY A 303 5.99 -18.93 21.89
CA GLY A 303 5.73 -17.49 21.89
C GLY A 303 4.38 -17.17 22.54
N ARG A 304 4.31 -16.01 23.21
CA ARG A 304 3.10 -15.49 23.83
C ARG A 304 1.95 -15.42 22.82
N ALA A 305 0.71 -15.69 23.24
CA ALA A 305 -0.45 -15.58 22.35
C ALA A 305 -0.60 -14.14 21.82
N LEU A 306 -0.89 -13.99 20.52
CA LEU A 306 -0.94 -12.69 19.86
C LEU A 306 -1.96 -11.70 20.45
N PRO A 307 -3.21 -12.11 20.79
CA PRO A 307 -4.15 -11.20 21.47
C PRO A 307 -3.61 -10.62 22.77
N VAL A 308 -2.86 -11.40 23.54
CA VAL A 308 -2.26 -10.97 24.82
C VAL A 308 -1.12 -9.99 24.58
N GLU A 309 -0.27 -10.23 23.57
CA GLU A 309 0.77 -9.27 23.19
C GLU A 309 0.17 -7.94 22.74
N LEU A 310 -0.86 -7.97 21.89
CA LEU A 310 -1.53 -6.75 21.42
C LEU A 310 -2.21 -6.00 22.57
N HIS A 311 -2.87 -6.70 23.47
CA HIS A 311 -3.51 -6.10 24.64
C HIS A 311 -2.51 -5.37 25.55
N ASP A 312 -1.32 -5.95 25.76
CA ASP A 312 -0.26 -5.33 26.56
C ASP A 312 0.35 -4.10 25.88
N ASN A 313 0.50 -4.14 24.56
CA ASN A 313 1.07 -3.04 23.78
C ASN A 313 0.07 -1.89 23.54
N ILE A 314 -1.22 -2.10 23.80
CA ILE A 314 -2.25 -1.06 23.77
C ILE A 314 -2.29 -0.35 25.13
N HIS A 315 -1.84 0.90 25.16
CA HIS A 315 -1.77 1.73 26.37
C HIS A 315 -2.94 2.72 26.42
N GLU A 316 -3.64 2.79 27.56
CA GLU A 316 -4.86 3.63 27.69
C GLU A 316 -4.59 5.12 27.90
N MET A 317 -3.48 5.46 28.56
CA MET A 317 -3.04 6.85 28.80
C MET A 317 -4.16 7.80 29.30
N PRO A 318 -4.91 7.46 30.37
CA PRO A 318 -6.11 8.19 30.78
C PRO A 318 -5.81 9.63 31.22
N GLU A 319 -4.67 9.88 31.87
CA GLU A 319 -4.25 11.22 32.30
C GLU A 319 -4.04 12.16 31.11
N LEU A 320 -3.49 11.64 30.00
CA LEU A 320 -3.31 12.41 28.77
C LEU A 320 -4.67 12.72 28.12
N ALA A 321 -5.56 11.73 28.05
CA ALA A 321 -6.90 11.92 27.51
C ALA A 321 -7.70 12.99 28.28
N GLU A 322 -7.72 12.91 29.62
CA GLU A 322 -8.41 13.88 30.49
C GLU A 322 -7.81 15.29 30.36
N LYS A 323 -6.48 15.37 30.22
CA LYS A 323 -5.79 16.64 30.05
C LYS A 323 -6.13 17.31 28.72
N LEU A 324 -6.15 16.55 27.63
CA LEU A 324 -6.56 17.06 26.31
C LEU A 324 -8.03 17.44 26.29
N GLU A 325 -8.88 16.69 27.01
CA GLU A 325 -10.30 16.99 27.17
C GLU A 325 -10.56 18.31 27.88
N LYS A 326 -9.87 18.57 29.00
CA LYS A 326 -10.00 19.84 29.74
C LYS A 326 -9.40 21.03 28.99
N ALA A 327 -8.43 20.78 28.10
CA ALA A 327 -7.72 21.84 27.40
C ALA A 327 -8.46 22.33 26.16
N LEU A 328 -8.88 21.41 25.28
CA LEU A 328 -9.32 21.74 23.92
C LEU A 328 -10.83 21.99 23.84
N VAL A 329 -11.22 22.88 22.94
CA VAL A 329 -12.63 23.00 22.50
C VAL A 329 -13.02 21.84 21.57
N ASP A 330 -14.33 21.63 21.37
CA ASP A 330 -14.85 20.55 20.53
C ASP A 330 -14.54 20.70 19.02
N ASP A 331 -14.46 21.94 18.52
CA ASP A 331 -14.06 22.24 17.13
C ASP A 331 -12.99 23.34 17.10
N PRO A 332 -11.71 22.98 17.31
CA PRO A 332 -10.63 23.94 17.25
C PRO A 332 -10.33 24.31 15.79
N PRO A 333 -9.88 25.56 15.54
CA PRO A 333 -9.55 26.00 14.20
C PRO A 333 -8.32 25.29 13.63
N LEU A 334 -8.25 25.22 12.30
CA LEU A 334 -7.10 24.66 11.58
C LEU A 334 -5.85 25.52 11.77
N ALA A 335 -6.01 26.84 11.70
CA ALA A 335 -4.91 27.79 11.81
C ALA A 335 -4.66 28.17 13.27
N LEU A 336 -3.49 27.79 13.79
CA LEU A 336 -3.07 28.12 15.16
C LEU A 336 -3.03 29.63 15.46
N LYS A 337 -2.92 30.47 14.42
CA LYS A 337 -2.84 31.93 14.54
C LYS A 337 -4.19 32.61 14.76
N GLU A 338 -5.30 31.90 14.52
CA GLU A 338 -6.65 32.48 14.66
C GLU A 338 -7.11 32.51 16.12
N GLY A 339 -6.47 31.73 16.99
CA GLY A 339 -6.86 31.54 18.38
C GLY A 339 -8.12 30.69 18.52
N GLY A 340 -8.69 30.57 19.72
CA GLY A 340 -9.89 29.76 19.97
C GLY A 340 -9.61 28.26 20.07
N ILE A 341 -8.41 27.90 20.51
CA ILE A 341 -7.98 26.49 20.66
C ILE A 341 -8.47 25.91 22.00
N PHE A 342 -8.46 26.74 23.04
CA PHE A 342 -8.70 26.29 24.42
C PHE A 342 -10.11 26.61 24.91
N GLY A 343 -10.67 25.72 25.72
CA GLY A 343 -11.93 25.94 26.42
C GLY A 343 -11.84 27.06 27.46
N ASP A 344 -12.96 27.73 27.74
CA ASP A 344 -13.06 28.68 28.85
C ASP A 344 -12.80 27.92 30.18
N GLY A 345 -12.02 28.50 31.09
CA GLY A 345 -11.65 27.87 32.37
C GLY A 345 -10.35 27.07 32.38
N TYR A 346 -9.71 26.84 31.21
CA TYR A 346 -8.41 26.18 31.15
C TYR A 346 -7.26 27.04 31.71
N ASN A 347 -7.29 28.34 31.45
CA ASN A 347 -6.27 29.29 31.91
C ASN A 347 -6.91 30.63 32.28
N CYS A 348 -6.67 31.08 33.52
CA CYS A 348 -7.26 32.32 34.05
C CYS A 348 -6.86 33.57 33.25
N ASP A 349 -5.58 33.68 32.86
CA ASP A 349 -5.08 34.86 32.15
C ASP A 349 -5.68 34.94 30.75
N LEU A 350 -5.85 33.80 30.08
CA LEU A 350 -6.53 33.72 28.78
C LEU A 350 -8.00 34.13 28.89
N ASP A 351 -8.69 33.66 29.93
CA ASP A 351 -10.08 34.01 30.18
C ASP A 351 -10.24 35.52 30.46
N GLU A 352 -9.33 36.13 31.21
CA GLU A 352 -9.30 37.57 31.46
C GLU A 352 -9.12 38.37 30.17
N LEU A 353 -8.17 37.96 29.31
CA LEU A 353 -7.94 38.60 28.02
C LEU A 353 -9.15 38.46 27.08
N ARG A 354 -9.78 37.26 27.04
CA ARG A 354 -11.01 37.03 26.27
C ARG A 354 -12.18 37.86 26.80
N ARG A 355 -12.33 37.99 28.12
CA ARG A 355 -13.35 38.87 28.74
C ARG A 355 -13.12 40.32 28.38
N ALA A 356 -11.89 40.83 28.47
CA ALA A 356 -11.57 42.20 28.08
C ALA A 356 -11.94 42.52 26.61
N SER A 357 -11.74 41.57 25.69
CA SER A 357 -12.18 41.69 24.29
C SER A 357 -13.70 41.65 24.13
N ARG A 358 -14.39 40.72 24.83
CA ARG A 358 -15.86 40.61 24.82
C ARG A 358 -16.50 41.89 25.39
N ASP A 359 -16.00 42.38 26.52
CA ASP A 359 -16.49 43.61 27.17
C ASP A 359 -16.25 44.84 26.31
N GLY A 360 -15.10 44.92 25.62
CA GLY A 360 -14.84 45.98 24.65
C GLY A 360 -15.81 45.97 23.46
N LYS A 361 -16.19 44.80 22.94
CA LYS A 361 -17.21 44.67 21.87
C LYS A 361 -18.61 45.05 22.35
N ASN A 362 -18.95 44.70 23.60
CA ASN A 362 -20.19 45.15 24.24
C ASN A 362 -20.20 46.67 24.40
N TRP A 363 -19.08 47.27 24.80
CA TRP A 363 -18.94 48.73 24.87
C TRP A 363 -19.10 49.40 23.50
N ILE A 364 -18.59 48.82 22.41
CA ILE A 364 -18.80 49.34 21.05
C ILE A 364 -20.29 49.34 20.67
N SER A 365 -21.02 48.29 21.06
CA SER A 365 -22.46 48.20 20.81
C SER A 365 -23.21 49.29 21.57
N GLN A 366 -22.85 49.53 22.83
CA GLN A 366 -23.40 50.62 23.65
C GLN A 366 -23.02 52.01 23.11
N LEU A 367 -21.80 52.19 22.59
CA LEU A 367 -21.37 53.42 21.94
C LEU A 367 -22.24 53.71 20.71
N GLN A 368 -22.51 52.69 19.87
CA GLN A 368 -23.37 52.86 18.71
C GLN A 368 -24.77 53.36 19.10
N GLU A 369 -25.39 52.75 20.11
CA GLU A 369 -26.71 53.17 20.60
C GLU A 369 -26.70 54.59 21.16
N ARG A 370 -25.66 54.94 21.92
CA ARG A 370 -25.46 56.28 22.48
C ARG A 370 -25.30 57.32 21.38
N GLU A 371 -24.50 57.05 20.36
CA GLU A 371 -24.27 57.97 19.24
C GLU A 371 -25.52 58.12 18.35
N ILE A 372 -26.30 57.05 18.14
CA ILE A 372 -27.60 57.13 17.46
C ILE A 372 -28.55 58.04 18.24
N ALA A 373 -28.63 57.87 19.56
CA ALA A 373 -29.51 58.68 20.42
C ALA A 373 -29.08 60.16 20.47
N ALA A 374 -27.76 60.43 20.51
CA ALA A 374 -27.22 61.78 20.59
C ALA A 374 -27.32 62.57 19.27
N THR A 375 -27.10 61.91 18.13
CA THR A 375 -27.08 62.56 16.81
C THR A 375 -28.42 62.50 16.07
N GLY A 376 -29.32 61.61 16.49
CA GLY A 376 -30.58 61.32 15.79
C GLY A 376 -30.40 60.53 14.48
N ILE A 377 -29.18 60.11 14.15
CA ILE A 377 -28.86 59.41 12.89
C ILE A 377 -29.12 57.91 13.06
N LYS A 378 -30.35 57.45 12.76
CA LYS A 378 -30.73 56.02 12.84
C LYS A 378 -29.92 55.09 11.93
N SER A 379 -29.27 55.63 10.90
CA SER A 379 -28.46 54.86 9.95
C SER A 379 -26.99 54.69 10.37
N LEU A 380 -26.59 55.27 11.51
CA LEU A 380 -25.21 55.21 12.01
C LEU A 380 -24.86 53.77 12.39
N LYS A 381 -23.72 53.28 11.89
CA LYS A 381 -23.19 51.97 12.23
C LYS A 381 -21.71 52.05 12.57
N VAL A 382 -21.31 51.37 13.63
CA VAL A 382 -19.90 51.13 13.92
C VAL A 382 -19.50 49.84 13.22
N ARG A 383 -18.49 49.91 12.35
CA ARG A 383 -17.97 48.76 11.61
C ARG A 383 -16.46 48.64 11.80
N TYR A 384 -15.94 47.45 11.52
CA TYR A 384 -14.51 47.17 11.51
C TYR A 384 -14.03 46.85 10.10
N ASN A 385 -12.84 47.31 9.74
CA ASN A 385 -12.06 46.73 8.65
C ASN A 385 -10.58 46.58 9.01
N SER A 386 -9.87 45.75 8.27
CA SER A 386 -8.45 45.44 8.51
C SER A 386 -7.49 46.60 8.23
N VAL A 387 -7.91 47.63 7.47
CA VAL A 387 -7.03 48.72 7.02
C VAL A 387 -7.12 49.95 7.93
N PHE A 388 -8.31 50.30 8.41
CA PHE A 388 -8.59 51.53 9.14
C PHE A 388 -9.05 51.31 10.58
N GLY A 389 -9.35 50.06 10.96
CA GLY A 389 -9.78 49.72 12.30
C GLY A 389 -11.29 49.80 12.48
N TYR A 390 -11.71 50.12 13.70
CA TYR A 390 -13.11 50.47 13.97
C TYR A 390 -13.41 51.89 13.50
N PHE A 391 -14.53 52.07 12.81
CA PHE A 391 -14.99 53.37 12.32
C PHE A 391 -16.51 53.50 12.40
N ILE A 392 -16.97 54.74 12.47
CA ILE A 392 -18.37 55.13 12.43
C ILE A 392 -18.72 55.49 10.98
N GLU A 393 -19.68 54.79 10.40
CA GLU A 393 -20.16 55.04 9.04
C GLU A 393 -21.45 55.87 9.07
N ILE A 394 -21.42 57.03 8.41
CA ILE A 394 -22.57 57.92 8.26
C ILE A 394 -22.93 58.06 6.77
N THR A 395 -24.22 57.93 6.45
CA THR A 395 -24.72 58.07 5.08
C THR A 395 -24.63 59.51 4.58
N LYS A 396 -24.47 59.68 3.27
CA LYS A 396 -24.28 61.00 2.64
C LYS A 396 -25.39 62.02 2.98
N SER A 397 -26.63 61.55 3.15
CA SER A 397 -27.80 62.36 3.53
C SER A 397 -27.71 62.95 4.94
N ASN A 398 -26.95 62.33 5.84
CA ASN A 398 -26.90 62.65 7.26
C ASN A 398 -25.58 63.31 7.68
N LEU A 399 -24.71 63.64 6.73
CA LEU A 399 -23.39 64.25 6.99
C LEU A 399 -23.48 65.63 7.66
N ALA A 400 -24.53 66.41 7.39
CA ALA A 400 -24.73 67.71 8.03
C ALA A 400 -24.94 67.60 9.55
N ASN A 401 -25.35 66.43 10.04
CA ASN A 401 -25.57 66.16 11.46
C ASN A 401 -24.39 65.45 12.12
N ALA A 402 -23.26 65.29 11.42
CA ALA A 402 -22.06 64.68 11.99
C ALA A 402 -21.42 65.63 13.03
N PRO A 403 -21.17 65.18 14.26
CA PRO A 403 -20.56 66.02 15.30
C PRO A 403 -19.16 66.50 14.94
N ALA A 404 -18.78 67.71 15.37
CA ALA A 404 -17.47 68.30 15.08
C ALA A 404 -16.27 67.53 15.68
N HIS A 405 -16.49 66.71 16.71
CA HIS A 405 -15.45 65.90 17.36
C HIS A 405 -15.14 64.58 16.62
N TYR A 406 -15.84 64.30 15.51
CA TYR A 406 -15.60 63.14 14.67
C TYR A 406 -14.45 63.44 13.70
N GLU A 407 -13.37 62.68 13.77
CA GLU A 407 -12.24 62.80 12.84
C GLU A 407 -12.54 61.99 11.57
N ARG A 408 -12.63 62.67 10.42
CA ARG A 408 -12.89 62.00 9.14
C ARG A 408 -11.66 61.20 8.69
N LYS A 409 -11.86 59.91 8.38
CA LYS A 409 -10.80 59.02 7.85
C LYS A 409 -10.91 58.76 6.34
N GLN A 410 -12.12 58.54 5.82
CA GLN A 410 -12.29 58.14 4.42
C GLN A 410 -13.67 58.55 3.88
N THR A 411 -13.72 59.02 2.64
CA THR A 411 -14.96 59.24 1.89
C THR A 411 -15.24 58.04 0.99
N THR A 412 -16.47 57.52 1.02
CA THR A 412 -16.93 56.41 0.17
C THR A 412 -18.08 56.86 -0.72
N VAL A 413 -18.48 56.04 -1.70
CA VAL A 413 -19.56 56.38 -2.65
C VAL A 413 -20.90 56.61 -1.94
N GLY A 414 -21.18 55.87 -0.85
CA GLY A 414 -22.43 55.92 -0.10
C GLY A 414 -22.43 56.77 1.19
N GLY A 415 -21.26 57.23 1.66
CA GLY A 415 -21.13 57.92 2.95
C GLY A 415 -19.69 58.27 3.34
N GLU A 416 -19.49 58.79 4.55
CA GLU A 416 -18.15 59.05 5.11
C GLU A 416 -17.90 58.22 6.37
N ARG A 417 -16.62 57.87 6.58
CA ARG A 417 -16.13 57.11 7.73
C ARG A 417 -15.40 58.01 8.69
N PHE A 418 -15.77 57.93 9.97
CA PHE A 418 -15.25 58.76 11.05
C PHE A 418 -14.66 57.90 12.18
N VAL A 419 -13.81 58.51 12.99
CA VAL A 419 -13.23 57.92 14.19
C VAL A 419 -13.29 58.93 15.33
N THR A 420 -13.50 58.47 16.57
CA THR A 420 -13.45 59.32 17.78
C THR A 420 -12.25 58.92 18.66
N PRO A 421 -11.73 59.83 19.52
CA PRO A 421 -10.66 59.50 20.45
C PRO A 421 -11.01 58.34 21.40
N GLU A 422 -12.26 58.26 21.86
CA GLU A 422 -12.75 57.17 22.70
C GLU A 422 -12.74 55.84 21.94
N LEU A 423 -13.20 55.83 20.68
CA LEU A 423 -13.19 54.64 19.84
C LEU A 423 -11.76 54.15 19.57
N LYS A 424 -10.80 55.04 19.33
CA LYS A 424 -9.37 54.69 19.19
C LYS A 424 -8.82 54.02 20.44
N LYS A 425 -9.14 54.54 21.64
CA LYS A 425 -8.67 53.98 22.91
C LYS A 425 -9.26 52.59 23.16
N MET A 426 -10.54 52.41 22.88
CA MET A 426 -11.19 51.11 23.02
C MET A 426 -10.66 50.11 21.99
N GLU A 427 -10.49 50.54 20.73
CA GLU A 427 -9.88 49.73 19.67
C GLU A 427 -8.51 49.20 20.09
N ALA A 428 -7.63 50.07 20.60
CA ALA A 428 -6.30 49.65 21.07
C ALA A 428 -6.39 48.63 22.22
N THR A 429 -7.40 48.76 23.09
CA THR A 429 -7.63 47.82 24.19
C THR A 429 -8.11 46.45 23.68
N ILE A 430 -9.07 46.43 22.76
CA ILE A 430 -9.62 45.20 22.16
C ILE A 430 -8.55 44.49 21.34
N LEU A 431 -7.91 45.20 20.40
CA LEU A 431 -6.88 44.61 19.53
C LEU A 431 -5.69 44.11 20.35
N GLY A 432 -5.24 44.89 21.35
CA GLY A 432 -4.15 44.48 22.24
C GLY A 432 -4.51 43.31 23.15
N ALA A 433 -5.78 43.15 23.55
CA ALA A 433 -6.24 41.99 24.29
C ALA A 433 -6.34 40.74 23.39
N ASP A 434 -6.93 40.87 22.19
CA ASP A 434 -7.04 39.80 21.20
C ASP A 434 -5.67 39.28 20.74
N GLU A 435 -4.70 40.17 20.50
CA GLU A 435 -3.34 39.78 20.09
C GLU A 435 -2.61 39.04 21.22
N ARG A 436 -2.68 39.55 22.46
CA ARG A 436 -2.12 38.88 23.64
C ARG A 436 -2.79 37.52 23.90
N ALA A 437 -4.11 37.43 23.71
CA ALA A 437 -4.84 36.17 23.84
C ALA A 437 -4.33 35.13 22.83
N ARG A 438 -4.20 35.50 21.55
CA ARG A 438 -3.67 34.59 20.50
C ARG A 438 -2.23 34.16 20.79
N GLN A 439 -1.39 35.08 21.25
CA GLN A 439 0.00 34.77 21.61
C GLN A 439 0.07 33.80 22.79
N LEU A 440 -0.75 34.02 23.82
CA LEU A 440 -0.85 33.14 24.98
C LEU A 440 -1.40 31.76 24.59
N GLU A 441 -2.43 31.69 23.76
CA GLU A 441 -2.93 30.41 23.24
C GLU A 441 -1.87 29.64 22.47
N TYR A 442 -1.08 30.32 21.64
CA TYR A 442 0.01 29.67 20.92
C TYR A 442 1.07 29.09 21.88
N GLN A 443 1.41 29.81 22.96
CA GLN A 443 2.31 29.32 24.00
C GLN A 443 1.72 28.12 24.76
N LEU A 444 0.44 28.19 25.14
CA LEU A 444 -0.27 27.09 25.80
C LEU A 444 -0.33 25.86 24.89
N PHE A 445 -0.56 26.04 23.59
CA PHE A 445 -0.54 24.95 22.61
C PHE A 445 0.84 24.30 22.51
N GLN A 446 1.91 25.08 22.45
CA GLN A 446 3.27 24.54 22.44
C GLN A 446 3.55 23.70 23.69
N LYS A 447 3.16 24.20 24.86
CA LYS A 447 3.30 23.48 26.14
C LYS A 447 2.51 22.17 26.14
N LEU A 448 1.23 22.21 25.72
CA LEU A 448 0.38 21.03 25.66
C LEU A 448 0.93 19.98 24.69
N ARG A 449 1.45 20.41 23.53
CA ARG A 449 2.12 19.55 22.56
C ARG A 449 3.36 18.89 23.16
N GLU A 450 4.24 19.66 23.81
CA GLU A 450 5.44 19.12 24.44
C GLU A 450 5.11 18.10 25.54
N GLU A 451 4.07 18.35 26.32
CA GLU A 451 3.59 17.42 27.35
C GLU A 451 2.99 16.15 26.72
N THR A 452 2.27 16.26 25.61
CA THR A 452 1.76 15.11 24.84
C THR A 452 2.90 14.26 24.29
N LEU A 453 3.96 14.90 23.77
CA LEU A 453 5.13 14.21 23.21
C LEU A 453 5.99 13.49 24.26
N ARG A 454 5.76 13.70 25.57
CA ARG A 454 6.40 12.88 26.61
C ARG A 454 5.91 11.43 26.58
N GLU A 455 4.68 11.20 26.12
CA GLU A 455 4.05 9.89 25.96
C GLU A 455 4.19 9.34 24.52
N LEU A 456 5.12 9.88 23.73
CA LEU A 456 5.33 9.49 22.33
C LEU A 456 5.53 7.97 22.14
N GLY A 457 6.34 7.34 23.00
CA GLY A 457 6.62 5.91 22.93
C GLY A 457 5.36 5.04 23.08
N PRO A 458 4.60 5.18 24.20
CA PRO A 458 3.32 4.50 24.38
C PRO A 458 2.30 4.76 23.26
N ILE A 459 2.23 5.98 22.72
CA ILE A 459 1.33 6.29 21.60
C ILE A 459 1.72 5.50 20.34
N GLN A 460 3.01 5.48 19.97
CA GLN A 460 3.49 4.72 18.80
C GLN A 460 3.29 3.21 18.96
N GLN A 461 3.56 2.66 20.15
CA GLN A 461 3.32 1.24 20.44
C GLN A 461 1.84 0.88 20.32
N THR A 462 0.96 1.76 20.82
CA THR A 462 -0.49 1.58 20.72
C THR A 462 -0.97 1.66 19.28
N ALA A 463 -0.45 2.62 18.49
CA ALA A 463 -0.78 2.75 17.08
C ALA A 463 -0.41 1.51 16.25
N GLU A 464 0.80 0.97 16.45
CA GLU A 464 1.26 -0.26 15.80
C GLU A 464 0.43 -1.48 16.22
N ALA A 465 0.10 -1.62 17.50
CA ALA A 465 -0.75 -2.71 17.99
C ALA A 465 -2.17 -2.65 17.42
N ILE A 466 -2.76 -1.45 17.35
CA ILE A 466 -4.07 -1.22 16.71
C ILE A 466 -4.00 -1.55 15.22
N ALA A 467 -2.93 -1.14 14.52
CA ALA A 467 -2.75 -1.44 13.10
C ALA A 467 -2.70 -2.95 12.82
N VAL A 468 -2.00 -3.72 13.66
CA VAL A 468 -1.95 -5.19 13.57
C VAL A 468 -3.32 -5.81 13.86
N LEU A 469 -3.99 -5.37 14.94
CA LEU A 469 -5.32 -5.85 15.30
C LEU A 469 -6.34 -5.62 14.17
N ASP A 470 -6.34 -4.43 13.59
CA ASP A 470 -7.25 -4.07 12.50
C ASP A 470 -6.97 -4.86 11.21
N ALA A 471 -5.69 -5.06 10.85
CA ALA A 471 -5.31 -5.91 9.72
C ALA A 471 -5.81 -7.36 9.92
N ILE A 472 -5.67 -7.94 11.12
CA ILE A 472 -6.19 -9.27 11.44
C ILE A 472 -7.72 -9.30 11.38
N CYS A 473 -8.40 -8.29 11.91
CA CYS A 473 -9.85 -8.17 11.83
C CYS A 473 -10.35 -8.07 10.37
N ALA A 474 -9.59 -7.41 9.49
CA ALA A 474 -9.87 -7.33 8.06
C ALA A 474 -9.73 -8.70 7.36
N LEU A 475 -8.65 -9.43 7.64
CA LEU A 475 -8.44 -10.78 7.12
C LEU A 475 -9.51 -11.76 7.64
N THR A 476 -9.86 -11.66 8.92
CA THR A 476 -10.91 -12.48 9.55
C THR A 476 -12.27 -12.25 8.90
N GLU A 477 -12.66 -10.99 8.70
CA GLU A 477 -13.93 -10.67 8.06
C GLU A 477 -13.97 -11.14 6.61
N THR A 478 -12.86 -11.02 5.88
CA THR A 478 -12.74 -11.56 4.52
C THR A 478 -12.92 -13.08 4.52
N ALA A 479 -12.25 -13.78 5.46
CA ALA A 479 -12.38 -15.21 5.60
C ALA A 479 -13.81 -15.66 5.91
N ARG A 480 -14.52 -14.91 6.76
CA ARG A 480 -15.93 -15.13 7.11
C ARG A 480 -16.86 -14.96 5.91
N LEU A 481 -16.72 -13.85 5.18
CA LEU A 481 -17.60 -13.50 4.05
C LEU A 481 -17.44 -14.47 2.87
N PHE A 482 -16.21 -14.85 2.54
CA PHE A 482 -15.90 -15.65 1.35
C PHE A 482 -15.56 -17.11 1.65
N ARG A 483 -15.76 -17.55 2.91
CA ARG A 483 -15.53 -18.92 3.38
C ARG A 483 -14.13 -19.40 3.04
N TYR A 484 -13.12 -18.66 3.50
CA TYR A 484 -11.73 -19.06 3.34
C TYR A 484 -11.37 -20.11 4.39
N CYS A 485 -10.53 -21.07 4.02
CA CYS A 485 -10.07 -22.12 4.91
C CYS A 485 -8.76 -21.72 5.60
N ARG A 486 -8.53 -22.25 6.82
CA ARG A 486 -7.22 -22.17 7.48
C ARG A 486 -6.23 -23.06 6.72
N PRO A 487 -5.14 -22.53 6.13
CA PRO A 487 -4.13 -23.37 5.50
C PRO A 487 -3.27 -24.07 6.56
N ALA A 488 -2.84 -25.30 6.27
CA ALA A 488 -1.82 -26.01 7.04
C ALA A 488 -0.43 -25.62 6.51
N LEU A 489 0.30 -24.79 7.26
CA LEU A 489 1.65 -24.36 6.92
C LEU A 489 2.71 -25.30 7.51
N ASN A 490 3.73 -25.63 6.72
CA ASN A 490 4.85 -26.47 7.15
C ASN A 490 6.16 -26.11 6.41
N GLU A 491 7.27 -26.77 6.77
CA GLU A 491 8.59 -26.55 6.15
C GLU A 491 8.90 -27.51 4.99
N THR A 492 7.94 -28.34 4.59
CA THR A 492 8.11 -29.28 3.47
C THR A 492 7.99 -28.56 2.12
N LEU A 493 8.17 -29.28 1.02
CA LEU A 493 7.91 -28.75 -0.33
C LEU A 493 6.45 -28.94 -0.77
N ARG A 494 5.61 -29.60 0.03
CA ARG A 494 4.24 -29.92 -0.39
C ARG A 494 3.40 -28.68 -0.59
N LEU A 495 2.74 -28.59 -1.73
CA LEU A 495 1.76 -27.58 -2.07
C LEU A 495 0.53 -28.29 -2.61
N VAL A 496 -0.48 -28.45 -1.76
CA VAL A 496 -1.74 -29.09 -2.09
C VAL A 496 -2.86 -28.11 -1.81
N ILE A 497 -3.63 -27.77 -2.83
CA ILE A 497 -4.79 -26.87 -2.74
C ILE A 497 -5.99 -27.63 -3.31
N LYS A 498 -7.07 -27.72 -2.53
CA LYS A 498 -8.34 -28.33 -2.95
C LYS A 498 -9.38 -27.26 -3.21
N ASP A 499 -9.97 -27.33 -4.39
CA ASP A 499 -10.96 -26.36 -4.88
C ASP A 499 -10.56 -24.89 -4.60
N GLY A 500 -9.31 -24.57 -4.97
CA GLY A 500 -8.78 -23.21 -4.87
C GLY A 500 -9.54 -22.25 -5.78
N ARG A 501 -9.68 -21.01 -5.35
CA ARG A 501 -10.33 -19.92 -6.09
C ARG A 501 -9.42 -18.70 -6.18
N HIS A 502 -9.50 -17.97 -7.28
CA HIS A 502 -8.72 -16.74 -7.43
C HIS A 502 -9.31 -15.63 -6.55
N PRO A 503 -8.59 -15.08 -5.54
CA PRO A 503 -9.19 -14.20 -4.52
C PRO A 503 -9.84 -12.94 -5.10
N VAL A 504 -9.27 -12.34 -6.15
CA VAL A 504 -9.86 -11.16 -6.79
C VAL A 504 -11.09 -11.52 -7.65
N LEU A 505 -10.96 -12.50 -8.54
CA LEU A 505 -12.04 -12.87 -9.46
C LEU A 505 -13.24 -13.51 -8.75
N ASP A 506 -13.00 -14.25 -7.66
CA ASP A 506 -14.06 -14.86 -6.85
C ASP A 506 -14.98 -13.80 -6.21
N GLN A 507 -14.45 -12.60 -5.92
CA GLN A 507 -15.23 -11.50 -5.34
C GLN A 507 -15.84 -10.55 -6.37
N THR A 508 -15.26 -10.46 -7.58
CA THR A 508 -15.67 -9.47 -8.61
C THR A 508 -16.62 -10.04 -9.66
N LEU A 509 -16.63 -11.37 -9.87
CA LEU A 509 -17.58 -12.02 -10.79
C LEU A 509 -18.97 -12.11 -10.15
N VAL A 510 -19.84 -11.14 -10.46
CA VAL A 510 -21.21 -11.06 -9.92
C VAL A 510 -22.19 -11.97 -10.68
N GLU A 511 -21.98 -12.17 -11.99
CA GLU A 511 -22.93 -12.88 -12.87
C GLU A 511 -22.58 -14.36 -13.11
N GLU A 512 -21.29 -14.73 -13.05
CA GLU A 512 -20.81 -16.10 -13.25
C GLU A 512 -20.13 -16.63 -11.98
N LYS A 513 -20.49 -17.84 -11.54
CA LYS A 513 -19.80 -18.49 -10.42
C LYS A 513 -18.37 -18.87 -10.86
N PHE A 514 -17.37 -18.49 -10.08
CA PHE A 514 -15.98 -18.89 -10.31
C PHE A 514 -15.84 -20.42 -10.23
N VAL A 515 -15.05 -21.02 -11.15
CA VAL A 515 -14.82 -22.47 -11.19
C VAL A 515 -13.54 -22.79 -10.40
N PRO A 516 -13.64 -23.48 -9.25
CA PRO A 516 -12.49 -23.80 -8.42
C PRO A 516 -11.62 -24.90 -9.04
N ASN A 517 -10.32 -24.89 -8.72
CA ASN A 517 -9.34 -25.84 -9.26
C ASN A 517 -8.42 -26.39 -8.18
N ASP A 518 -8.09 -27.67 -8.31
CA ASP A 518 -7.11 -28.35 -7.47
C ASP A 518 -5.69 -28.04 -7.96
N THR A 519 -4.75 -28.03 -7.02
CA THR A 519 -3.31 -27.95 -7.31
C THR A 519 -2.58 -28.94 -6.43
N SER A 520 -1.63 -29.66 -7.01
CA SER A 520 -0.70 -30.53 -6.28
C SER A 520 0.69 -30.30 -6.84
N LEU A 521 1.64 -29.95 -5.99
CA LEU A 521 3.07 -29.88 -6.29
C LEU A 521 3.78 -30.40 -5.02
N ASP A 522 4.25 -31.64 -5.01
CA ASP A 522 4.86 -32.24 -3.82
C ASP A 522 6.40 -32.06 -3.78
N GLY A 523 6.99 -31.56 -4.88
CA GLY A 523 8.43 -31.38 -5.03
C GLY A 523 9.20 -32.66 -5.37
N GLU A 524 8.54 -33.81 -5.36
CA GLU A 524 9.11 -35.14 -5.61
C GLU A 524 8.50 -35.79 -6.85
N ASN A 525 7.24 -36.25 -6.75
CA ASN A 525 6.52 -36.92 -7.84
C ASN A 525 5.91 -35.93 -8.82
N LEU A 526 5.64 -34.71 -8.36
CA LEU A 526 5.04 -33.64 -9.12
C LEU A 526 5.70 -32.31 -8.74
N ARG A 527 6.69 -31.92 -9.52
CA ARG A 527 7.49 -30.71 -9.33
C ARG A 527 7.20 -29.65 -10.39
N LEU A 528 7.05 -30.08 -11.65
CA LEU A 528 6.79 -29.20 -12.78
C LEU A 528 5.48 -29.61 -13.45
N ALA A 529 4.49 -28.72 -13.40
CA ALA A 529 3.21 -28.91 -14.08
C ALA A 529 3.21 -28.14 -15.40
N ILE A 530 3.10 -28.86 -16.52
CA ILE A 530 2.94 -28.27 -17.85
C ILE A 530 1.45 -28.11 -18.13
N ILE A 531 0.99 -26.88 -18.27
CA ILE A 531 -0.42 -26.55 -18.43
C ILE A 531 -0.67 -26.09 -19.86
N THR A 532 -1.40 -26.91 -20.61
CA THR A 532 -1.75 -26.67 -22.01
C THR A 532 -3.22 -26.33 -22.19
N GLY A 533 -3.54 -25.64 -23.28
CA GLY A 533 -4.92 -25.34 -23.65
C GLY A 533 -5.07 -24.00 -24.37
N PRO A 534 -6.27 -23.69 -24.89
CA PRO A 534 -6.49 -22.50 -25.71
C PRO A 534 -6.25 -21.19 -24.96
N ASN A 535 -5.98 -20.13 -25.71
CA ASN A 535 -5.98 -18.78 -25.18
C ASN A 535 -7.41 -18.45 -24.71
N MET A 536 -7.56 -17.75 -23.58
CA MET A 536 -8.84 -17.50 -22.88
C MET A 536 -9.44 -18.68 -22.10
N ALA A 537 -8.81 -19.86 -22.08
CA ALA A 537 -9.33 -21.01 -21.34
C ALA A 537 -9.18 -20.88 -19.80
N GLY A 538 -8.38 -19.93 -19.31
CA GLY A 538 -8.17 -19.68 -17.87
C GLY A 538 -6.82 -20.15 -17.32
N LYS A 539 -5.85 -20.52 -18.18
CA LYS A 539 -4.48 -20.94 -17.77
C LYS A 539 -3.80 -19.90 -16.86
N SER A 540 -3.70 -18.65 -17.33
CA SER A 540 -3.09 -17.54 -16.60
C SER A 540 -3.82 -17.22 -15.29
N THR A 541 -5.15 -17.41 -15.27
CA THR A 541 -5.95 -17.26 -14.05
C THR A 541 -5.61 -18.33 -13.02
N TYR A 542 -5.50 -19.58 -13.44
CA TYR A 542 -5.17 -20.71 -12.56
C TYR A 542 -3.77 -20.56 -11.94
N ILE A 543 -2.74 -20.25 -12.74
CA ILE A 543 -1.38 -20.11 -12.20
C ILE A 543 -1.25 -18.90 -11.24
N ARG A 544 -1.87 -17.76 -11.57
CA ARG A 544 -1.90 -16.59 -10.68
C ARG A 544 -2.65 -16.88 -9.38
N GLN A 545 -3.76 -17.62 -9.46
CA GLN A 545 -4.50 -18.07 -8.28
C GLN A 545 -3.60 -18.84 -7.31
N VAL A 546 -2.77 -19.76 -7.79
CA VAL A 546 -1.87 -20.56 -6.92
C VAL A 546 -0.87 -19.64 -6.22
N ALA A 547 -0.22 -18.72 -6.93
CA ALA A 547 0.70 -17.74 -6.32
C ALA A 547 0.01 -16.89 -5.25
N LEU A 548 -1.18 -16.36 -5.56
CA LEU A 548 -1.93 -15.51 -4.63
C LEU A 548 -2.34 -16.29 -3.38
N ILE A 549 -2.75 -17.56 -3.50
CA ILE A 549 -3.07 -18.42 -2.35
C ILE A 549 -1.83 -18.64 -1.46
N VAL A 550 -0.68 -18.93 -2.05
CA VAL A 550 0.58 -19.12 -1.31
C VAL A 550 1.00 -17.82 -0.61
N LEU A 551 0.93 -16.70 -1.31
CA LEU A 551 1.21 -15.38 -0.76
C LEU A 551 0.28 -15.06 0.41
N MET A 552 -1.04 -15.25 0.23
CA MET A 552 -2.04 -15.03 1.28
C MET A 552 -1.77 -15.92 2.52
N ALA A 553 -1.36 -17.17 2.32
CA ALA A 553 -1.00 -18.05 3.41
C ALA A 553 0.20 -17.50 4.20
N GLN A 554 1.22 -16.97 3.50
CA GLN A 554 2.42 -16.39 4.09
C GLN A 554 2.31 -14.91 4.52
N ILE A 555 1.16 -14.26 4.36
CA ILE A 555 0.85 -13.03 5.14
C ILE A 555 0.13 -13.35 6.46
N GLY A 556 -0.20 -14.62 6.69
CA GLY A 556 -0.98 -15.08 7.84
C GLY A 556 -2.50 -15.00 7.64
N SER A 557 -2.97 -14.91 6.38
CA SER A 557 -4.40 -14.96 6.05
C SER A 557 -4.90 -16.40 5.93
N PHE A 558 -6.20 -16.59 6.09
CA PHE A 558 -6.89 -17.76 5.55
C PHE A 558 -6.99 -17.63 4.02
N VAL A 559 -7.16 -18.75 3.32
CA VAL A 559 -7.03 -18.80 1.86
C VAL A 559 -8.33 -19.24 1.16
N PRO A 560 -8.59 -18.76 -0.07
CA PRO A 560 -9.78 -19.10 -0.85
C PRO A 560 -9.73 -20.53 -1.40
N ALA A 561 -9.89 -21.53 -0.55
CA ALA A 561 -9.89 -22.96 -0.91
C ALA A 561 -10.84 -23.75 0.01
N GLU A 562 -11.12 -24.99 -0.34
CA GLU A 562 -11.79 -25.93 0.57
C GLU A 562 -10.81 -26.43 1.64
N SER A 563 -9.60 -26.82 1.21
CA SER A 563 -8.47 -27.12 2.09
C SER A 563 -7.15 -26.78 1.39
N ALA A 564 -6.12 -26.47 2.18
CA ALA A 564 -4.79 -26.16 1.67
C ALA A 564 -3.69 -26.64 2.62
N GLU A 565 -2.69 -27.32 2.08
CA GLU A 565 -1.41 -27.64 2.72
C GLU A 565 -0.31 -26.93 1.93
N ILE A 566 0.42 -26.02 2.59
CA ILE A 566 1.38 -25.14 1.93
C ILE A 566 2.70 -25.16 2.69
N GLY A 567 3.68 -25.81 2.08
CA GLY A 567 5.08 -25.74 2.43
C GLY A 567 5.65 -24.38 2.07
N LEU A 568 6.26 -23.69 3.04
CA LEU A 568 6.73 -22.31 2.89
C LEU A 568 7.61 -22.12 1.65
N VAL A 569 7.40 -21.00 0.95
CA VAL A 569 8.28 -20.54 -0.13
C VAL A 569 9.24 -19.47 0.39
N ASP A 570 10.40 -19.38 -0.24
CA ASP A 570 11.36 -18.31 -0.02
C ASP A 570 11.27 -17.18 -1.06
N ARG A 571 10.87 -17.52 -2.28
CA ARG A 571 10.68 -16.58 -3.41
C ARG A 571 9.46 -16.99 -4.22
N ILE A 572 8.72 -16.00 -4.72
CA ILE A 572 7.69 -16.22 -5.75
C ILE A 572 8.16 -15.48 -7.00
N PHE A 573 8.32 -16.23 -8.08
CA PHE A 573 8.65 -15.69 -9.38
C PHE A 573 7.47 -15.82 -10.31
N THR A 574 7.13 -14.75 -11.01
CA THR A 574 6.09 -14.79 -12.03
C THR A 574 6.54 -14.12 -13.31
N ARG A 575 6.37 -14.87 -14.39
CA ARG A 575 6.40 -14.35 -15.75
C ARG A 575 5.01 -14.51 -16.32
N VAL A 576 4.23 -13.44 -16.32
CA VAL A 576 2.91 -13.39 -16.97
C VAL A 576 3.02 -12.40 -18.12
N GLY A 577 2.67 -12.81 -19.34
CA GLY A 577 2.93 -12.09 -20.60
C GLY A 577 2.92 -10.55 -20.49
N ALA A 578 3.98 -9.94 -21.03
CA ALA A 578 4.16 -8.48 -21.00
C ALA A 578 3.06 -7.77 -21.80
N ASN A 579 2.52 -6.68 -21.25
CA ASN A 579 2.02 -5.60 -22.08
C ASN A 579 3.21 -4.70 -22.43
N ASP A 580 3.19 -4.09 -23.61
CA ASP A 580 4.27 -3.26 -24.15
C ASP A 580 4.77 -2.24 -23.12
N ASP A 581 6.02 -2.41 -22.66
CA ASP A 581 6.75 -1.37 -21.95
C ASP A 581 7.46 -0.47 -22.98
N LEU A 582 6.64 0.23 -23.77
CA LEU A 582 7.08 1.18 -24.80
C LEU A 582 7.95 2.32 -24.22
N ALA A 583 7.87 2.56 -22.90
CA ALA A 583 8.58 3.65 -22.23
C ALA A 583 10.10 3.41 -22.13
N ARG A 584 10.55 2.14 -22.02
CA ARG A 584 11.98 1.79 -21.87
C ARG A 584 12.70 1.47 -23.17
N GLY A 585 12.00 1.47 -24.31
CA GLY A 585 12.61 1.20 -25.63
C GLY A 585 13.22 -0.20 -25.77
N GLN A 586 12.91 -1.14 -24.89
CA GLN A 586 13.39 -2.52 -24.94
C GLN A 586 12.40 -3.40 -25.73
N SER A 587 12.93 -4.35 -26.50
CA SER A 587 12.10 -5.37 -27.17
C SER A 587 11.33 -6.19 -26.14
N THR A 588 10.06 -6.47 -26.38
CA THR A 588 9.20 -7.32 -25.51
C THR A 588 9.84 -8.69 -25.24
N PHE A 589 10.54 -9.23 -26.23
CA PHE A 589 11.30 -10.47 -26.08
C PHE A 589 12.53 -10.32 -25.18
N MET A 590 13.21 -9.17 -25.22
CA MET A 590 14.37 -8.94 -24.34
C MET A 590 13.94 -8.78 -22.87
N VAL A 591 12.83 -8.09 -22.62
CA VAL A 591 12.24 -7.99 -21.26
C VAL A 591 11.88 -9.39 -20.76
N GLU A 592 11.24 -10.20 -21.60
CA GLU A 592 10.92 -11.59 -21.30
C GLU A 592 12.17 -12.44 -20.96
N MET A 593 13.25 -12.29 -21.72
CA MET A 593 14.50 -13.01 -21.47
C MET A 593 15.20 -12.51 -20.20
N ASN A 594 15.15 -11.22 -19.90
CA ASN A 594 15.70 -10.68 -18.65
C ASN A 594 14.92 -11.19 -17.43
N GLU A 595 13.59 -11.20 -17.48
CA GLU A 595 12.74 -11.79 -16.44
C GLU A 595 13.05 -13.28 -16.27
N THR A 596 13.11 -14.04 -17.37
CA THR A 596 13.44 -15.48 -17.32
C THR A 596 14.84 -15.73 -16.76
N SER A 597 15.81 -14.90 -17.15
CA SER A 597 17.17 -14.95 -16.62
C SER A 597 17.20 -14.66 -15.12
N ASN A 598 16.42 -13.67 -14.64
CA ASN A 598 16.29 -13.40 -13.22
C ASN A 598 15.81 -14.64 -12.47
N ILE A 599 14.72 -15.26 -12.94
CA ILE A 599 14.15 -16.47 -12.34
C ILE A 599 15.19 -17.58 -12.26
N VAL A 600 15.87 -17.88 -13.36
CA VAL A 600 16.80 -19.01 -13.45
C VAL A 600 18.06 -18.80 -12.59
N ASN A 601 18.54 -17.58 -12.47
CA ASN A 601 19.74 -17.29 -11.66
C ASN A 601 19.45 -17.22 -10.16
N ASN A 602 18.21 -16.91 -9.78
CA ASN A 602 17.84 -16.58 -8.40
C ASN A 602 16.87 -17.57 -7.74
N ALA A 603 16.21 -18.45 -8.49
CA ALA A 603 15.34 -19.45 -7.89
C ALA A 603 16.12 -20.52 -7.11
N THR A 604 15.48 -21.01 -6.05
CA THR A 604 15.96 -22.10 -5.20
C THR A 604 14.99 -23.28 -5.26
N GLU A 605 15.34 -24.41 -4.64
CA GLU A 605 14.44 -25.56 -4.49
C GLU A 605 13.13 -25.23 -3.75
N ARG A 606 13.13 -24.19 -2.89
CA ARG A 606 11.96 -23.75 -2.14
C ARG A 606 11.13 -22.70 -2.88
N SER A 607 11.62 -22.17 -4.00
CA SER A 607 10.93 -21.13 -4.74
C SER A 607 9.71 -21.69 -5.48
N LEU A 608 8.67 -20.85 -5.62
CA LEU A 608 7.53 -21.09 -6.49
C LEU A 608 7.71 -20.27 -7.77
N VAL A 609 7.76 -20.95 -8.91
CA VAL A 609 7.99 -20.35 -10.22
C VAL A 609 6.74 -20.50 -11.09
N ILE A 610 6.26 -19.38 -11.62
CA ILE A 610 5.12 -19.33 -12.53
C ILE A 610 5.58 -18.77 -13.86
N LEU A 611 5.41 -19.56 -14.92
CA LEU A 611 5.77 -19.18 -16.28
C LEU A 611 4.51 -19.24 -17.15
N ASP A 612 4.23 -18.16 -17.87
CA ASP A 612 3.11 -18.05 -18.80
C ASP A 612 3.60 -17.65 -20.19
N GLU A 613 3.44 -18.55 -21.15
CA GLU A 613 3.71 -18.32 -22.58
C GLU A 613 5.13 -17.82 -22.92
N ILE A 614 6.16 -18.36 -22.28
CA ILE A 614 7.55 -18.09 -22.64
C ILE A 614 7.87 -18.56 -24.07
N GLY A 615 8.68 -17.79 -24.78
CA GLY A 615 9.14 -18.00 -26.15
C GLY A 615 8.20 -17.44 -27.21
N ARG A 616 7.19 -16.63 -26.85
CA ARG A 616 6.17 -16.17 -27.81
C ARG A 616 6.65 -15.02 -28.72
N GLY A 617 7.61 -14.22 -28.27
CA GLY A 617 8.09 -13.03 -28.98
C GLY A 617 9.08 -13.27 -30.13
N THR A 618 9.36 -14.53 -30.49
CA THR A 618 10.41 -14.91 -31.46
C THR A 618 9.92 -16.01 -32.42
N SER A 619 10.82 -16.56 -33.27
CA SER A 619 10.51 -17.68 -34.14
C SER A 619 9.98 -18.87 -33.32
N THR A 620 9.04 -19.64 -33.87
CA THR A 620 8.38 -20.73 -33.14
C THR A 620 9.36 -21.79 -32.66
N PHE A 621 10.39 -22.11 -33.46
CA PHE A 621 11.38 -23.11 -33.09
C PHE A 621 12.38 -22.58 -32.06
N ASP A 622 12.83 -21.33 -32.16
CA ASP A 622 13.73 -20.74 -31.16
C ASP A 622 13.00 -20.56 -29.82
N GLY A 623 11.76 -20.08 -29.87
CA GLY A 623 10.90 -19.90 -28.71
C GLY A 623 10.60 -21.21 -27.98
N LEU A 624 10.22 -22.25 -28.73
CA LEU A 624 10.06 -23.60 -28.19
C LEU A 624 11.36 -24.12 -27.56
N SER A 625 12.49 -23.97 -28.25
CA SER A 625 13.79 -24.47 -27.77
C SER A 625 14.19 -23.81 -26.46
N ILE A 626 14.01 -22.49 -26.34
CA ILE A 626 14.28 -21.75 -25.11
C ILE A 626 13.34 -22.19 -23.99
N ALA A 627 12.02 -22.21 -24.25
CA ALA A 627 11.03 -22.63 -23.27
C ALA A 627 11.30 -24.05 -22.74
N TRP A 628 11.70 -24.95 -23.64
CA TRP A 628 12.10 -26.31 -23.32
C TRP A 628 13.33 -26.33 -22.41
N SER A 629 14.44 -25.72 -22.83
CA SER A 629 15.67 -25.69 -22.04
C SER A 629 15.47 -25.03 -20.66
N VAL A 630 14.62 -24.01 -20.56
CA VAL A 630 14.27 -23.37 -19.29
C VAL A 630 13.49 -24.33 -18.38
N ALA A 631 12.50 -25.05 -18.91
CA ALA A 631 11.77 -26.06 -18.15
C ALA A 631 12.71 -27.16 -17.62
N GLU A 632 13.62 -27.65 -18.46
CA GLU A 632 14.64 -28.62 -18.08
C GLU A 632 15.54 -28.10 -16.96
N PHE A 633 16.04 -26.86 -17.09
CA PHE A 633 16.93 -26.27 -16.09
C PHE A 633 16.25 -26.10 -14.73
N LEU A 634 15.01 -25.60 -14.71
CA LEU A 634 14.20 -25.46 -13.50
C LEU A 634 13.95 -26.81 -12.82
N HIS A 635 13.69 -27.84 -13.61
CA HIS A 635 13.44 -29.18 -13.12
C HIS A 635 14.71 -29.90 -12.61
N ASP A 636 15.77 -29.93 -13.43
CA ASP A 636 16.95 -30.78 -13.26
C ASP A 636 17.99 -30.15 -12.33
N LYS A 637 18.20 -28.83 -12.44
CA LYS A 637 19.26 -28.10 -11.71
C LYS A 637 18.71 -27.44 -10.46
N ILE A 638 17.70 -26.59 -10.60
CA ILE A 638 17.18 -25.78 -9.50
C ILE A 638 16.26 -26.61 -8.60
N LYS A 639 15.46 -27.50 -9.22
CA LYS A 639 14.44 -28.31 -8.55
C LYS A 639 13.33 -27.47 -7.88
N ALA A 640 13.02 -26.31 -8.44
CA ALA A 640 11.94 -25.44 -7.96
C ALA A 640 10.56 -26.04 -8.25
N ARG A 641 9.55 -25.62 -7.49
CA ARG A 641 8.14 -25.91 -7.77
C ARG A 641 7.68 -25.01 -8.91
N THR A 642 7.25 -25.58 -10.03
CA THR A 642 7.01 -24.81 -11.25
C THR A 642 5.64 -25.09 -11.86
N LEU A 643 4.88 -24.02 -12.13
CA LEU A 643 3.70 -24.05 -12.99
C LEU A 643 4.05 -23.40 -14.33
N PHE A 644 4.06 -24.19 -15.40
CA PHE A 644 4.41 -23.72 -16.74
C PHE A 644 3.19 -23.78 -17.65
N ALA A 645 2.51 -22.64 -17.83
CA ALA A 645 1.49 -22.48 -18.85
C ALA A 645 2.10 -22.20 -20.23
N THR A 646 1.74 -22.99 -21.23
CA THR A 646 2.33 -22.89 -22.57
C THR A 646 1.32 -23.17 -23.68
N HIS A 647 1.58 -22.60 -24.85
CA HIS A 647 0.87 -22.91 -26.10
C HIS A 647 1.64 -23.93 -26.96
N TYR A 648 2.89 -24.25 -26.61
CA TYR A 648 3.68 -25.27 -27.28
C TYR A 648 3.26 -26.66 -26.82
N HIS A 649 2.59 -27.41 -27.70
CA HIS A 649 2.14 -28.77 -27.41
C HIS A 649 3.31 -29.75 -27.31
N GLU A 650 4.42 -29.45 -27.99
CA GLU A 650 5.63 -30.26 -28.00
C GLU A 650 6.21 -30.44 -26.59
N LEU A 651 6.10 -29.42 -25.73
CA LEU A 651 6.57 -29.47 -24.33
C LEU A 651 5.90 -30.58 -23.53
N THR A 652 4.71 -31.07 -23.92
CA THR A 652 4.04 -32.17 -23.22
C THR A 652 4.88 -33.46 -23.21
N LYS A 653 5.79 -33.63 -24.18
CA LYS A 653 6.70 -34.78 -24.23
C LYS A 653 7.73 -34.78 -23.09
N LEU A 654 7.97 -33.65 -22.42
CA LEU A 654 8.86 -33.59 -21.25
C LEU A 654 8.45 -34.54 -20.13
N SER A 655 7.15 -34.84 -19.98
CA SER A 655 6.67 -35.80 -18.97
C SER A 655 7.05 -37.25 -19.27
N GLU A 656 7.38 -37.57 -20.52
CA GLU A 656 7.82 -38.91 -20.92
C GLU A 656 9.29 -39.13 -20.51
N ASP A 657 10.11 -38.09 -20.62
CA ASP A 657 11.55 -38.16 -20.38
C ASP A 657 11.96 -37.87 -18.93
N ARG A 658 11.18 -37.07 -18.17
CA ARG A 658 11.55 -36.59 -16.83
C ARG A 658 10.53 -36.95 -15.75
N PRO A 659 10.92 -37.72 -14.72
CA PRO A 659 10.06 -37.98 -13.57
C PRO A 659 9.86 -36.69 -12.78
N GLY A 660 8.65 -36.41 -12.32
CA GLY A 660 8.33 -35.15 -11.64
C GLY A 660 7.69 -34.09 -12.55
N VAL A 661 7.70 -34.31 -13.87
CA VAL A 661 6.97 -33.47 -14.84
C VAL A 661 5.60 -34.12 -15.13
N CYS A 662 4.51 -33.37 -14.98
CA CYS A 662 3.18 -33.86 -15.37
C CYS A 662 2.43 -32.85 -16.23
N ASN A 663 1.67 -33.37 -17.18
CA ASN A 663 0.84 -32.58 -18.07
C ASN A 663 -0.54 -32.36 -17.48
N PHE A 664 -1.04 -31.15 -17.65
CA PHE A 664 -2.40 -30.76 -17.37
C PHE A 664 -2.96 -30.00 -18.57
N ASN A 665 -4.26 -30.11 -18.76
CA ASN A 665 -4.98 -29.36 -19.76
C ASN A 665 -6.20 -28.65 -19.16
N VAL A 666 -6.66 -27.61 -19.83
CA VAL A 666 -7.94 -27.00 -19.49
C VAL A 666 -9.06 -27.77 -20.18
N ALA A 667 -10.08 -28.16 -19.42
CA ALA A 667 -11.25 -28.86 -19.93
C ALA A 667 -12.04 -28.00 -20.94
N VAL A 668 -12.21 -28.55 -22.14
CA VAL A 668 -12.94 -27.95 -23.26
C VAL A 668 -14.09 -28.88 -23.62
N ARG A 669 -15.32 -28.35 -23.75
CA ARG A 669 -16.47 -29.10 -24.24
C ARG A 669 -16.91 -28.56 -25.59
N GLU A 670 -17.00 -29.45 -26.59
CA GLU A 670 -17.58 -29.14 -27.89
C GLU A 670 -19.09 -29.44 -27.87
N TRP A 671 -19.90 -28.47 -28.30
CA TRP A 671 -21.35 -28.63 -28.44
C TRP A 671 -21.83 -27.87 -29.68
N ASN A 672 -22.52 -28.54 -30.61
CA ASN A 672 -23.03 -27.92 -31.86
C ASN A 672 -21.99 -27.08 -32.62
N GLU A 673 -20.76 -27.60 -32.76
CA GLU A 673 -19.61 -26.89 -33.34
C GLU A 673 -19.18 -25.58 -32.64
N GLN A 674 -19.66 -25.34 -31.42
CA GLN A 674 -19.21 -24.29 -30.51
C GLN A 674 -18.32 -24.89 -29.41
N ILE A 675 -17.37 -24.10 -28.95
CA ILE A 675 -16.50 -24.46 -27.83
C ILE A 675 -16.95 -23.74 -26.57
N ILE A 676 -17.12 -24.50 -25.49
CA ILE A 676 -17.37 -24.00 -24.15
C ILE A 676 -16.15 -24.31 -23.29
N PHE A 677 -15.53 -23.27 -22.74
CA PHE A 677 -14.42 -23.40 -21.80
C PHE A 677 -14.98 -23.66 -20.41
N LEU A 678 -14.74 -24.86 -19.87
CA LEU A 678 -15.21 -25.23 -18.54
C LEU A 678 -14.35 -24.64 -17.41
N ARG A 679 -13.16 -24.09 -17.76
CA ARG A 679 -12.19 -23.48 -16.82
C ARG A 679 -11.73 -24.44 -15.69
N LYS A 680 -11.90 -25.75 -15.88
CA LYS A 680 -11.42 -26.81 -14.96
C LYS A 680 -10.11 -27.39 -15.48
N ILE A 681 -9.11 -27.52 -14.62
CA ILE A 681 -7.82 -28.16 -14.92
C ILE A 681 -7.96 -29.67 -14.74
N LEU A 682 -7.57 -30.44 -15.75
CA LEU A 682 -7.58 -31.90 -15.74
C LEU A 682 -6.18 -32.44 -16.05
N PRO A 683 -5.80 -33.61 -15.49
CA PRO A 683 -4.55 -34.26 -15.85
C PRO A 683 -4.56 -34.73 -17.32
N GLY A 684 -3.41 -34.65 -17.97
CA GLY A 684 -3.21 -35.03 -19.37
C GLY A 684 -2.75 -33.87 -20.26
N GLY A 685 -2.11 -34.19 -21.39
CA GLY A 685 -1.81 -33.21 -22.43
C GLY A 685 -3.07 -32.81 -23.21
N ALA A 686 -3.04 -31.67 -23.91
CA ALA A 686 -4.08 -31.34 -24.88
C ALA A 686 -3.83 -32.07 -26.21
N ASP A 687 -4.80 -32.85 -26.67
CA ASP A 687 -4.69 -33.65 -27.91
C ASP A 687 -4.76 -32.81 -29.20
N LYS A 688 -5.29 -31.57 -29.13
CA LYS A 688 -5.48 -30.67 -30.28
C LYS A 688 -5.36 -29.20 -29.89
N SER A 689 -4.93 -28.38 -30.85
CA SER A 689 -5.01 -26.93 -30.74
C SER A 689 -6.39 -26.44 -31.22
N TYR A 690 -7.01 -25.53 -30.46
CA TYR A 690 -8.37 -25.03 -30.77
C TYR A 690 -8.37 -23.62 -31.38
N GLY A 691 -7.25 -23.20 -31.97
CA GLY A 691 -7.08 -21.83 -32.49
C GLY A 691 -8.12 -21.45 -33.56
N ILE A 692 -8.43 -22.37 -34.47
CA ILE A 692 -9.42 -22.15 -35.55
C ILE A 692 -10.83 -22.01 -34.96
N GLN A 693 -11.14 -22.78 -33.92
CA GLN A 693 -12.44 -22.74 -33.25
C GLN A 693 -12.60 -21.49 -32.39
N VAL A 694 -11.52 -20.98 -31.78
CA VAL A 694 -11.52 -19.65 -31.13
C VAL A 694 -11.73 -18.55 -32.17
N ALA A 695 -11.08 -18.64 -33.33
CA ALA A 695 -11.28 -17.68 -34.43
C ALA A 695 -12.75 -17.66 -34.91
N ARG A 696 -13.43 -18.81 -34.89
CA ARG A 696 -14.88 -18.88 -35.15
C ARG A 696 -15.70 -18.12 -34.11
N LEU A 697 -15.38 -18.27 -32.82
CA LEU A 697 -16.05 -17.54 -31.73
C LEU A 697 -15.87 -16.02 -31.87
N ALA A 698 -14.71 -15.58 -32.38
CA ALA A 698 -14.45 -14.18 -32.71
C ALA A 698 -15.21 -13.67 -33.95
N GLY A 699 -15.94 -14.53 -34.65
CA GLY A 699 -16.77 -14.17 -35.80
C GLY A 699 -16.07 -14.19 -37.16
N LEU A 700 -14.94 -14.90 -37.30
CA LEU A 700 -14.25 -14.98 -38.59
C LEU A 700 -15.13 -15.68 -39.66
N PRO A 701 -15.12 -15.19 -40.92
CA PRO A 701 -15.86 -15.79 -42.02
C PRO A 701 -15.53 -17.27 -42.23
N LYS A 702 -16.57 -18.07 -42.56
CA LYS A 702 -16.45 -19.52 -42.75
C LYS A 702 -15.40 -19.90 -43.80
N GLU A 703 -15.28 -19.13 -44.89
CA GLU A 703 -14.28 -19.36 -45.94
C GLU A 703 -12.84 -19.33 -45.42
N ILE A 704 -12.53 -18.41 -44.48
CA ILE A 704 -11.21 -18.30 -43.86
C ILE A 704 -10.97 -19.50 -42.94
N LEU A 705 -11.98 -19.89 -42.16
CA LEU A 705 -11.89 -21.01 -41.22
C LEU A 705 -11.68 -22.35 -41.95
N ASP A 706 -12.43 -22.57 -43.03
CA ASP A 706 -12.31 -23.79 -43.84
C ASP A 706 -10.92 -23.86 -44.50
N ARG A 707 -10.42 -22.73 -45.03
CA ARG A 707 -9.07 -22.65 -45.56
C ARG A 707 -7.99 -22.87 -44.49
N ALA A 708 -8.16 -22.32 -43.29
CA ALA A 708 -7.23 -22.52 -42.18
C ALA A 708 -7.16 -24.00 -41.77
N LYS A 709 -8.28 -24.74 -41.78
CA LYS A 709 -8.30 -26.19 -41.52
C LYS A 709 -7.52 -26.98 -42.57
N GLU A 710 -7.67 -26.63 -43.85
CA GLU A 710 -6.90 -27.26 -44.93
C GLU A 710 -5.39 -27.06 -44.76
N ILE A 711 -4.97 -25.85 -44.36
CA ILE A 711 -3.56 -25.53 -44.13
C ILE A 711 -3.03 -26.27 -42.90
N LEU A 712 -3.77 -26.28 -41.80
CA LEU A 712 -3.38 -26.98 -40.57
C LEU A 712 -3.17 -28.49 -40.83
N ALA A 713 -4.10 -29.12 -41.55
CA ALA A 713 -3.99 -30.54 -41.91
C ALA A 713 -2.77 -30.86 -42.80
N LYS A 714 -2.21 -29.87 -43.50
CA LYS A 714 -0.94 -30.01 -44.24
C LYS A 714 0.28 -29.84 -43.34
N LEU A 715 0.21 -28.92 -42.36
CA LEU A 715 1.29 -28.66 -41.42
C LEU A 715 1.45 -29.77 -40.36
N GLU A 716 0.37 -30.47 -40.02
CA GLU A 716 0.40 -31.62 -39.10
C GLU A 716 0.98 -32.90 -39.73
N LYS A 717 1.27 -32.90 -41.04
CA LYS A 717 1.97 -34.02 -41.69
C LYS A 717 3.49 -33.86 -41.53
N PRO A 718 4.25 -34.95 -41.26
CA PRO A 718 5.67 -34.86 -40.89
C PRO A 718 6.61 -34.26 -41.96
N ASP A 719 6.18 -34.15 -43.22
CA ASP A 719 6.97 -33.61 -44.34
C ASP A 719 6.35 -32.28 -44.84
N GLY A 720 6.59 -31.20 -44.09
CA GLY A 720 6.07 -29.87 -44.40
C GLY A 720 6.86 -29.15 -45.50
N VAL A 721 6.55 -29.38 -46.78
CA VAL A 721 6.91 -28.44 -47.87
C VAL A 721 5.63 -27.77 -48.38
N ILE A 722 5.59 -26.44 -48.26
CA ILE A 722 4.51 -25.62 -48.82
C ILE A 722 4.79 -25.40 -50.31
N GLU A 723 4.18 -26.20 -51.18
CA GLU A 723 4.03 -25.79 -52.58
C GLU A 723 2.96 -24.69 -52.68
N SER A 724 3.40 -23.49 -53.04
CA SER A 724 2.51 -22.37 -53.38
C SER A 724 1.75 -22.69 -54.68
N PRO A 725 0.44 -22.39 -54.77
CA PRO A 725 -0.30 -22.64 -56.00
C PRO A 725 0.14 -21.63 -57.07
N LEU A 726 0.85 -22.12 -58.09
CA LEU A 726 1.12 -21.36 -59.31
C LEU A 726 -0.20 -20.88 -59.94
N PRO A 727 -0.27 -19.65 -60.47
CA PRO A 727 -1.48 -19.16 -61.13
C PRO A 727 -1.77 -19.97 -62.39
N GLY A 728 -2.98 -20.51 -62.45
CA GLY A 728 -3.43 -21.47 -63.47
C GLY A 728 -3.31 -20.94 -64.90
N LYS A 729 -2.81 -21.82 -65.78
CA LYS A 729 -2.85 -21.66 -67.24
C LYS A 729 -4.29 -21.43 -67.71
N SER A 730 -4.46 -20.38 -68.51
CA SER A 730 -5.73 -20.00 -69.11
C SER A 730 -6.31 -21.13 -69.99
N ARG A 731 -7.51 -21.61 -69.62
CA ARG A 731 -8.38 -22.32 -70.56
C ARG A 731 -9.18 -21.28 -71.34
N ARG A 732 -8.83 -21.09 -72.61
CA ARG A 732 -9.66 -20.41 -73.61
C ARG A 732 -11.08 -21.01 -73.57
N LYS A 733 -12.08 -20.19 -73.23
CA LYS A 733 -13.48 -20.46 -73.55
C LYS A 733 -13.93 -19.49 -74.63
N GLY A 734 -14.54 -20.05 -75.67
CA GLY A 734 -15.06 -19.35 -76.83
C GLY A 734 -16.18 -18.38 -76.48
N LYS A 735 -16.33 -17.38 -77.35
CA LYS A 735 -17.42 -16.41 -77.40
C LYS A 735 -18.80 -17.08 -77.31
N PRO A 736 -19.78 -16.34 -76.78
CA PRO A 736 -20.95 -16.08 -77.60
C PRO A 736 -21.29 -14.59 -77.68
N ALA A 737 -22.27 -14.33 -78.53
CA ALA A 737 -22.54 -13.11 -79.28
C ALA A 737 -23.15 -11.95 -78.47
N ALA A 738 -23.13 -10.80 -79.14
CA ALA A 738 -23.60 -9.50 -78.70
C ALA A 738 -25.11 -9.46 -78.40
N SER A 739 -25.47 -8.68 -77.38
CA SER A 739 -26.72 -7.91 -77.37
C SER A 739 -26.37 -6.46 -77.08
N ALA A 740 -26.86 -5.59 -77.97
CA ALA A 740 -26.62 -4.17 -77.99
C ALA A 740 -27.30 -3.49 -76.80
N ASP A 741 -26.62 -2.50 -76.22
CA ASP A 741 -27.31 -1.40 -75.56
C ASP A 741 -26.55 -0.09 -75.73
N LYS A 742 -27.32 0.92 -76.14
CA LYS A 742 -27.01 2.34 -76.13
C LYS A 742 -28.36 3.06 -76.16
N PRO A 743 -28.44 4.28 -75.61
CA PRO A 743 -27.99 4.70 -74.29
C PRO A 743 -29.14 5.45 -73.58
N GLN A 744 -29.02 5.79 -72.30
CA GLN A 744 -29.16 7.18 -71.83
C GLN A 744 -29.32 7.31 -70.31
N MET A 745 -28.59 8.32 -69.83
CA MET A 745 -28.94 9.27 -68.76
C MET A 745 -28.92 8.76 -67.32
N ASP A 746 -27.87 9.20 -66.62
CA ASP A 746 -27.97 10.12 -65.49
C ASP A 746 -29.17 9.92 -64.56
N LEU A 747 -28.92 9.40 -63.35
CA LEU A 747 -28.85 10.22 -62.13
C LEU A 747 -28.86 9.34 -60.87
N LEU A 748 -28.03 9.80 -59.93
CA LEU A 748 -27.94 9.46 -58.50
C LEU A 748 -27.13 8.21 -58.10
#